data_AF-A0A506QXX2-F1
#
_entry.id   AF-A0A506QXX2-F1
#
_cell.length_a   1.000
_cell.length_b   1.000
_cell.length_c   1.000
_cell.angle_alpha   90.00
_cell.angle_beta   90.00
_cell.angle_gamma   90.00
#
_symmetry.space_group_name_H-M   'P 1'
#
loop_
_entity.id
_entity.type
_entity.pdbx_description
1 polymer ?
#
loop_
_entity_poly.entity_id
_entity_poly.type
_entity_poly.pdbx_seq_one_letter_code
_entity_poly.pdbx_strand_id
1 'polypeptide(L)'
;MELLQEKGAIHKVVIMPTTGEWTFLQGFDIGILNPEVAEILFLLSKAPKELKDIFVSESHGVDDTLNALNPITLISKENIENIPNIYHVPFCLIFCVKEDFLYVSKIAKNFEVPPIICCNNKSADIRLNEINSIFSFDKALYSRLKFLESMIRKSTGERKISNNLKRRGFLFKNSNWRSTLNNATLPNELLMESIGYMLSRPKRIKDGSSKREFINIIIDSVDAYINCTKELNIDPPVEILLYAPGMHSFLYDKNHDLYELVGKELNLDEKRFLINGVLRNPAYSGIRVELEEHKTKDFFKNPIFKYFISLRRSEMRLTTAAISLLSLHKKIPAIRMPNSINHHGNILKRIEELAVKIGIYAPDFISTAKVFNTVIRRTMGNKLRSYITDNFNDISFVCDVPLDWVRFRGLPVMFSHEISRINTTPGNILLQNASFFPRTVINASELKKVLVIRSFQPDDPLKFILETALDTFRVHMPDLSCEIIDVNSNAEFIEALNQYNGYLLVMDCHGDHGGDIGHGWLIIGDEKIDTWHLNKVARIPPVVILSACLTSALSGSHASVANGFMVSGALSVIGTLLPVNAIDSAVFVSRLIFRLYDFPSAIPKDYSHVNMRLLLSIFLRMSYATDLIRGLEREGLIAKDSWQEDAIDINTYINMLNQDWFSYTIEKLAKLTDLEEVEVLNIIDEKLYITETMCYSQIGFPESISIKLKE
;
A
#
# COMPACT_ATOMS: atom_id res chain seq x y z
N MET A 1 24.93 1.01 27.59
CA MET A 1 24.88 1.02 26.11
C MET A 1 24.00 -0.10 25.62
N GLU A 2 24.17 -1.33 26.12
CA GLU A 2 23.26 -2.46 25.89
C GLU A 2 21.77 -2.12 26.13
N LEU A 3 21.41 -1.43 27.21
CA LEU A 3 20.02 -0.98 27.45
C LEU A 3 19.45 -0.10 26.30
N LEU A 4 20.27 0.76 25.69
CA LEU A 4 19.86 1.60 24.57
C LEU A 4 19.85 0.82 23.24
N GLN A 5 20.77 -0.14 23.09
CA GLN A 5 20.93 -0.93 21.86
C GLN A 5 19.89 -2.06 21.77
N GLU A 6 19.57 -2.73 22.88
CA GLU A 6 18.66 -3.88 22.91
C GLU A 6 17.23 -3.50 23.31
N LYS A 7 17.07 -2.48 24.17
CA LYS A 7 15.78 -2.12 24.78
C LYS A 7 15.37 -0.66 24.56
N GLY A 8 16.05 0.05 23.64
CA GLY A 8 15.79 1.46 23.36
C GLY A 8 14.55 1.75 22.53
N ALA A 9 13.93 0.74 21.91
CA ALA A 9 12.74 0.91 21.08
C ALA A 9 11.53 1.40 21.90
N ILE A 10 10.83 2.41 21.39
CA ILE A 10 9.65 2.98 22.05
C ILE A 10 8.39 2.40 21.39
N HIS A 11 7.73 1.48 22.08
CA HIS A 11 6.48 0.90 21.62
C HIS A 11 5.34 1.90 21.77
N LYS A 12 4.54 2.04 20.71
CA LYS A 12 3.38 2.93 20.67
C LYS A 12 2.15 2.08 20.50
N VAL A 13 1.31 2.03 21.53
CA VAL A 13 0.03 1.32 21.50
C VAL A 13 -1.08 2.35 21.44
N VAL A 14 -2.00 2.20 20.50
CA VAL A 14 -3.20 3.02 20.40
C VAL A 14 -4.40 2.14 20.67
N ILE A 15 -5.15 2.48 21.71
CA ILE A 15 -6.40 1.83 22.05
C ILE A 15 -7.47 2.36 21.10
N MET A 16 -7.93 1.49 20.21
CA MET A 16 -8.95 1.77 19.22
C MET A 16 -10.32 1.37 19.79
N PRO A 17 -11.27 2.31 19.96
CA PRO A 17 -12.65 1.96 20.30
C PRO A 17 -13.26 1.14 19.16
N THR A 18 -14.13 0.19 19.48
CA THR A 18 -14.83 -0.63 18.47
C THR A 18 -16.29 -0.79 18.84
N THR A 19 -17.17 -0.77 17.84
CA THR A 19 -18.57 -1.20 17.97
C THR A 19 -18.84 -2.52 17.26
N GLY A 20 -17.92 -2.98 16.40
CA GLY A 20 -18.13 -4.12 15.50
C GLY A 20 -18.95 -3.78 14.26
N GLU A 21 -19.49 -2.57 14.17
CA GLU A 21 -20.26 -2.09 13.01
C GLU A 21 -19.40 -1.17 12.14
N TRP A 22 -19.54 -1.29 10.82
CA TRP A 22 -18.72 -0.56 9.86
C TRP A 22 -19.50 0.54 9.15
N THR A 23 -18.82 1.62 8.81
CA THR A 23 -19.37 2.69 7.99
C THR A 23 -19.63 2.21 6.57
N PHE A 24 -20.79 2.52 6.02
CA PHE A 24 -21.17 2.06 4.68
C PHE A 24 -20.41 2.74 3.54
N LEU A 25 -19.68 3.84 3.79
CA LEU A 25 -18.94 4.58 2.77
C LEU A 25 -17.54 4.00 2.56
N GLN A 26 -16.68 4.06 3.58
CA GLN A 26 -15.31 3.57 3.49
C GLN A 26 -15.03 2.29 4.27
N GLY A 27 -15.94 1.80 5.12
CA GLY A 27 -15.71 0.58 5.90
C GLY A 27 -14.76 0.78 7.09
N PHE A 28 -14.89 1.91 7.80
CA PHE A 28 -14.26 2.11 9.11
C PHE A 28 -15.18 1.61 10.23
N ASP A 29 -14.64 1.17 11.35
CA ASP A 29 -15.45 0.87 12.54
C ASP A 29 -16.11 2.17 13.06
N ILE A 30 -17.39 2.12 13.43
CA ILE A 30 -18.11 3.31 13.90
C ILE A 30 -17.48 3.87 15.19
N GLY A 31 -16.92 3.00 16.05
CA GLY A 31 -16.24 3.37 17.29
C GLY A 31 -15.03 4.28 17.08
N ILE A 32 -14.33 4.15 15.93
CA ILE A 32 -13.13 4.95 15.65
C ILE A 32 -13.44 6.29 14.99
N LEU A 33 -14.72 6.61 14.72
CA LEU A 33 -15.12 7.94 14.21
C LEU A 33 -15.00 9.06 15.25
N ASN A 34 -14.67 8.73 16.50
CA ASN A 34 -14.38 9.72 17.54
C ASN A 34 -13.24 10.66 17.06
N PRO A 35 -13.45 12.00 17.07
CA PRO A 35 -12.42 12.96 16.65
C PRO A 35 -11.08 12.83 17.38
N GLU A 36 -11.09 12.40 18.64
CA GLU A 36 -9.86 12.17 19.43
C GLU A 36 -9.00 11.07 18.81
N VAL A 37 -9.58 10.04 18.19
CA VAL A 37 -8.82 8.95 17.55
C VAL A 37 -7.98 9.50 16.40
N ALA A 38 -8.60 10.27 15.49
CA ALA A 38 -7.84 10.87 14.40
C ALA A 38 -6.78 11.87 14.89
N GLU A 39 -7.07 12.64 15.96
CA GLU A 39 -6.08 13.51 16.60
C GLU A 39 -4.89 12.71 17.13
N ILE A 40 -5.13 11.64 17.89
CA ILE A 40 -4.10 10.72 18.38
C ILE A 40 -3.22 10.24 17.23
N LEU A 41 -3.84 9.74 16.14
CA LEU A 41 -3.10 9.21 15.00
C LEU A 41 -2.20 10.26 14.34
N PHE A 42 -2.64 11.52 14.24
CA PHE A 42 -1.77 12.60 13.74
C PHE A 42 -0.64 12.93 14.71
N LEU A 43 -0.88 12.89 16.02
CA LEU A 43 0.13 13.17 17.06
C LEU A 43 1.23 12.11 17.13
N LEU A 44 0.99 10.90 16.60
CA LEU A 44 2.03 9.86 16.48
C LEU A 44 3.19 10.30 15.59
N SER A 45 2.99 11.26 14.67
CA SER A 45 4.07 11.89 13.88
C SER A 45 5.12 12.58 14.73
N LYS A 46 4.77 12.95 15.96
CA LYS A 46 5.63 13.66 16.92
C LYS A 46 6.24 12.71 17.95
N ALA A 47 5.82 11.45 17.98
CA ALA A 47 6.31 10.47 18.95
C ALA A 47 7.68 9.94 18.51
N PRO A 48 8.71 9.95 19.39
CA PRO A 48 10.03 9.42 19.07
C PRO A 48 9.97 7.90 18.83
N LYS A 49 10.81 7.41 17.93
CA LYS A 49 10.86 5.99 17.52
C LYS A 49 11.61 5.16 18.56
N GLU A 50 12.70 5.73 19.06
CA GLU A 50 13.61 5.09 20.00
C GLU A 50 14.16 6.11 20.99
N LEU A 51 14.71 5.64 22.10
CA LEU A 51 15.19 6.50 23.16
C LEU A 51 16.38 7.35 22.74
N LYS A 52 17.19 6.91 21.76
CA LYS A 52 18.31 7.72 21.25
C LYS A 52 17.84 9.01 20.58
N ASP A 53 16.61 9.03 20.06
CA ASP A 53 16.05 10.20 19.39
C ASP A 53 16.02 11.43 20.30
N ILE A 54 15.92 11.28 21.63
CA ILE A 54 15.77 12.40 22.57
C ILE A 54 17.12 13.03 22.99
N PHE A 55 18.25 12.57 22.44
CA PHE A 55 19.60 13.04 22.79
C PHE A 55 20.27 13.77 21.63
N VAL A 56 21.29 14.58 21.94
CA VAL A 56 22.14 15.22 20.93
C VAL A 56 22.97 14.13 20.26
N SER A 57 22.94 14.07 18.93
CA SER A 57 23.83 13.19 18.16
C SER A 57 25.24 13.80 18.16
N GLU A 58 26.20 13.14 18.81
CA GLU A 58 27.63 13.45 18.61
C GLU A 58 28.04 12.89 17.25
N SER A 59 28.60 13.74 16.41
CA SER A 59 28.89 13.52 14.99
C SER A 59 29.61 12.20 14.68
N HIS A 60 28.87 11.17 14.28
CA HIS A 60 29.29 10.09 13.38
C HIS A 60 28.05 9.61 12.62
N GLY A 61 28.04 9.77 11.29
CA GLY A 61 27.10 9.16 10.34
C GLY A 61 25.61 9.11 10.72
N VAL A 62 24.76 9.86 10.01
CA VAL A 62 23.29 9.78 10.10
C VAL A 62 22.75 8.36 9.76
N ASP A 63 23.62 7.46 9.26
CA ASP A 63 23.28 6.11 8.79
C ASP A 63 22.70 5.14 9.83
N ASP A 64 22.98 5.29 11.13
CA ASP A 64 22.47 4.34 12.15
C ASP A 64 21.08 4.69 12.73
N THR A 65 20.43 5.74 12.22
CA THR A 65 19.13 6.23 12.73
C THR A 65 17.93 5.86 11.85
N LEU A 66 18.14 5.20 10.71
CA LEU A 66 17.08 4.99 9.72
C LEU A 66 16.44 3.58 9.75
N ASN A 67 17.02 2.61 10.47
CA ASN A 67 16.61 1.20 10.41
C ASN A 67 15.79 0.66 11.59
N ALA A 68 15.57 1.44 12.66
CA ALA A 68 14.69 1.00 13.74
C ALA A 68 13.23 1.01 13.28
N LEU A 69 12.54 -0.13 13.44
CA LEU A 69 11.09 -0.20 13.29
C LEU A 69 10.45 0.85 14.22
N ASN A 70 9.45 1.57 13.71
CA ASN A 70 8.62 2.45 14.51
C ASN A 70 7.26 1.78 14.75
N PRO A 71 7.14 0.67 15.50
CA PRO A 71 5.91 -0.09 15.56
C PRO A 71 4.82 0.75 16.23
N ILE A 72 3.76 1.05 15.48
CA ILE A 72 2.51 1.59 15.99
C ILE A 72 1.52 0.43 15.99
N THR A 73 1.12 -0.02 17.17
CA THR A 73 0.14 -1.08 17.34
C THR A 73 -1.22 -0.47 17.57
N LEU A 74 -2.12 -0.60 16.60
CA LEU A 74 -3.53 -0.28 16.75
C LEU A 74 -4.25 -1.50 17.28
N ILE A 75 -4.92 -1.39 18.43
CA ILE A 75 -5.56 -2.54 19.05
C ILE A 75 -6.83 -2.17 19.79
N SER A 76 -7.83 -3.06 19.75
CA SER A 76 -9.00 -2.92 20.62
C SER A 76 -8.62 -3.23 22.07
N LYS A 77 -9.43 -2.73 23.01
CA LYS A 77 -9.22 -2.97 24.45
C LYS A 77 -9.14 -4.47 24.74
N GLU A 78 -10.08 -5.23 24.21
CA GLU A 78 -10.26 -6.66 24.45
C GLU A 78 -9.05 -7.49 24.01
N ASN A 79 -8.20 -6.94 23.13
CA ASN A 79 -7.07 -7.65 22.53
C ASN A 79 -5.71 -7.19 23.04
N ILE A 80 -5.62 -6.20 23.95
CA ILE A 80 -4.32 -5.68 24.39
C ILE A 80 -3.40 -6.76 24.99
N GLU A 81 -4.00 -7.75 25.65
CA GLU A 81 -3.29 -8.88 26.26
C GLU A 81 -2.68 -9.84 25.22
N ASN A 82 -3.16 -9.79 23.97
CA ASN A 82 -2.65 -10.59 22.87
C ASN A 82 -1.35 -10.02 22.28
N ILE A 83 -0.92 -8.82 22.66
CA ILE A 83 0.36 -8.26 22.21
C ILE A 83 1.48 -9.01 22.93
N PRO A 84 2.36 -9.72 22.20
CA PRO A 84 3.44 -10.50 22.83
C PRO A 84 4.34 -9.61 23.68
N ASN A 85 4.63 -10.06 24.90
CA ASN A 85 5.55 -9.42 25.84
C ASN A 85 5.24 -7.95 26.22
N ILE A 86 4.02 -7.45 25.95
CA ILE A 86 3.70 -6.03 26.15
C ILE A 86 4.00 -5.53 27.57
N TYR A 87 3.76 -6.36 28.58
CA TYR A 87 3.99 -6.03 30.00
C TYR A 87 5.46 -5.92 30.41
N HIS A 88 6.37 -6.45 29.59
CA HIS A 88 7.82 -6.44 29.84
C HIS A 88 8.54 -5.32 29.06
N VAL A 89 7.80 -4.51 28.30
CA VAL A 89 8.37 -3.43 27.50
C VAL A 89 8.74 -2.22 28.39
N PRO A 90 10.02 -1.80 28.44
CA PRO A 90 10.46 -0.73 29.35
C PRO A 90 10.03 0.69 28.92
N PHE A 91 9.91 0.90 27.61
CA PHE A 91 9.48 2.16 27.00
C PHE A 91 8.21 1.94 26.17
N CYS A 92 7.07 2.18 26.81
CA CYS A 92 5.75 2.05 26.18
C CYS A 92 4.97 3.35 26.33
N LEU A 93 4.45 3.87 25.21
CA LEU A 93 3.46 4.95 25.16
C LEU A 93 2.11 4.32 24.83
N ILE A 94 1.10 4.53 25.69
CA ILE A 94 -0.27 4.13 25.40
C ILE A 94 -1.11 5.37 25.13
N PHE A 95 -1.62 5.47 23.91
CA PHE A 95 -2.58 6.49 23.51
C PHE A 95 -4.00 5.91 23.60
N CYS A 96 -4.92 6.68 24.16
CA CYS A 96 -6.33 6.29 24.21
C CYS A 96 -7.23 7.51 24.20
N VAL A 97 -8.50 7.32 23.84
CA VAL A 97 -9.52 8.36 24.04
C VAL A 97 -9.77 8.57 25.53
N LYS A 98 -10.30 9.75 25.88
CA LYS A 98 -10.53 10.12 27.28
C LYS A 98 -11.39 9.10 28.05
N GLU A 99 -12.39 8.53 27.39
CA GLU A 99 -13.32 7.54 27.96
C GLU A 99 -12.61 6.27 28.42
N ASP A 100 -11.46 5.96 27.81
CA ASP A 100 -10.73 4.70 28.00
C ASP A 100 -9.64 4.79 29.08
N PHE A 101 -9.42 6.00 29.61
CA PHE A 101 -8.36 6.26 30.57
C PHE A 101 -8.41 5.36 31.81
N LEU A 102 -9.61 5.11 32.36
CA LEU A 102 -9.76 4.28 33.57
C LEU A 102 -9.36 2.83 33.30
N TYR A 103 -9.71 2.31 32.13
CA TYR A 103 -9.35 0.98 31.68
C TYR A 103 -7.82 0.86 31.51
N VAL A 104 -7.22 1.80 30.76
CA VAL A 104 -5.78 1.83 30.53
C VAL A 104 -5.00 1.99 31.85
N SER A 105 -5.47 2.85 32.76
CA SER A 105 -4.86 3.04 34.08
C SER A 105 -4.90 1.78 34.96
N LYS A 106 -5.93 0.94 34.80
CA LYS A 106 -6.01 -0.35 35.50
C LYS A 106 -4.98 -1.33 34.93
N ILE A 107 -4.88 -1.42 33.61
CA ILE A 107 -3.96 -2.33 32.92
C ILE A 107 -2.50 -1.92 33.06
N ALA A 108 -2.22 -0.62 33.14
CA ALA A 108 -0.89 -0.08 33.40
C ALA A 108 -0.23 -0.66 34.66
N LYS A 109 -1.02 -1.17 35.62
CA LYS A 109 -0.52 -1.82 36.85
C LYS A 109 0.07 -3.22 36.61
N ASN A 110 -0.25 -3.86 35.49
CA ASN A 110 0.27 -5.18 35.14
C ASN A 110 1.65 -5.11 34.49
N PHE A 111 2.07 -3.91 34.04
CA PHE A 111 3.39 -3.72 33.45
C PHE A 111 4.46 -3.73 34.54
N GLU A 112 5.59 -4.39 34.26
CA GLU A 112 6.79 -4.30 35.11
C GLU A 112 7.24 -2.84 35.28
N VAL A 113 7.07 -2.07 34.21
CA VAL A 113 7.36 -0.65 34.14
C VAL A 113 6.12 0.04 33.58
N PRO A 114 5.34 0.78 34.39
CA PRO A 114 4.07 1.36 33.96
C PRO A 114 4.23 2.16 32.66
N PRO A 115 3.34 2.05 31.66
CA PRO A 115 3.42 2.84 30.43
C PRO A 115 3.25 4.34 30.69
N ILE A 116 3.64 5.19 29.74
CA ILE A 116 3.27 6.61 29.72
C ILE A 116 1.92 6.73 29.00
N ILE A 117 0.89 7.19 29.71
CA ILE A 117 -0.47 7.28 29.20
C ILE A 117 -0.71 8.66 28.59
N CYS A 118 -1.08 8.68 27.30
CA CYS A 118 -1.34 9.87 26.50
C CYS A 118 -2.83 9.99 26.17
N CYS A 119 -3.57 10.91 26.80
CA CYS A 119 -4.98 11.16 26.48
C CYS A 119 -5.47 12.52 27.00
N ASN A 120 -6.72 12.91 26.71
CA ASN A 120 -7.31 14.17 27.19
C ASN A 120 -7.77 14.15 28.67
N ASN A 121 -7.49 13.08 29.42
CA ASN A 121 -7.78 13.03 30.84
C ASN A 121 -6.81 13.93 31.63
N LYS A 122 -7.29 14.60 32.69
CA LYS A 122 -6.45 15.48 33.54
C LYS A 122 -5.37 14.71 34.30
N SER A 123 -5.60 13.42 34.54
CA SER A 123 -4.68 12.53 35.25
C SER A 123 -3.74 11.74 34.32
N ALA A 124 -3.77 12.03 33.01
CA ALA A 124 -2.84 11.42 32.05
C ALA A 124 -1.41 11.94 32.27
N ASP A 125 -0.40 11.14 31.93
CA ASP A 125 1.01 11.54 32.01
C ASP A 125 1.34 12.67 31.03
N ILE A 126 0.74 12.62 29.84
CA ILE A 126 0.85 13.64 28.79
C ILE A 126 -0.55 13.88 28.21
N ARG A 127 -1.00 15.14 28.20
CA ARG A 127 -2.27 15.49 27.56
C ARG A 127 -2.07 15.71 26.06
N LEU A 128 -3.05 15.34 25.24
CA LEU A 128 -2.89 15.44 23.77
C LEU A 128 -2.59 16.87 23.32
N ASN A 129 -3.24 17.87 23.95
CA ASN A 129 -3.00 19.29 23.67
C ASN A 129 -1.61 19.81 24.09
N GLU A 130 -0.85 19.05 24.89
CA GLU A 130 0.54 19.35 25.24
C GLU A 130 1.53 18.82 24.20
N ILE A 131 1.09 17.92 23.31
CA ILE A 131 1.91 17.33 22.25
C ILE A 131 1.96 18.28 21.05
N ASN A 132 2.79 19.31 21.15
CA ASN A 132 2.90 20.33 20.12
C ASN A 132 4.09 20.13 19.17
N SER A 133 5.10 19.35 19.57
CA SER A 133 6.34 19.13 18.82
C SER A 133 6.96 17.76 19.08
N ILE A 134 7.98 17.40 18.30
CA ILE A 134 8.78 16.17 18.50
C ILE A 134 9.48 16.10 19.87
N PHE A 135 9.64 17.23 20.56
CA PHE A 135 10.30 17.33 21.87
C PHE A 135 9.35 17.08 23.05
N SER A 136 8.04 16.95 22.78
CA SER A 136 7.00 16.89 23.84
C SER A 136 7.16 15.67 24.76
N PHE A 137 7.78 14.59 24.27
CA PHE A 137 7.97 13.35 25.01
C PHE A 137 9.32 13.29 25.77
N ASP A 138 10.29 14.14 25.42
CA ASP A 138 11.68 14.02 25.84
C ASP A 138 11.84 14.05 27.37
N LYS A 139 11.05 14.88 28.07
CA LYS A 139 11.09 14.95 29.55
C LYS A 139 10.58 13.65 30.19
N ALA A 140 9.45 13.13 29.71
CA ALA A 140 8.84 11.92 30.26
C ALA A 140 9.72 10.69 30.02
N LEU A 141 10.23 10.55 28.79
CA LEU A 141 11.13 9.45 28.41
C LEU A 141 12.49 9.51 29.13
N TYR A 142 13.07 10.69 29.30
CA TYR A 142 14.31 10.81 30.07
C TYR A 142 14.11 10.50 31.57
N SER A 143 12.97 10.89 32.13
CA SER A 143 12.62 10.53 33.50
C SER A 143 12.45 9.01 33.65
N ARG A 144 11.86 8.36 32.65
CA ARG A 144 11.76 6.90 32.57
C ARG A 144 13.13 6.23 32.52
N LEU A 145 14.05 6.71 31.69
CA LEU A 145 15.41 6.19 31.63
C LEU A 145 16.08 6.22 33.02
N LYS A 146 16.01 7.36 33.72
CA LYS A 146 16.59 7.51 35.06
C LYS A 146 15.99 6.56 36.09
N PHE A 147 14.69 6.27 35.99
CA PHE A 147 14.01 5.31 36.85
C PHE A 147 14.57 3.90 36.63
N LEU A 148 14.65 3.46 35.37
CA LEU A 148 15.17 2.14 35.00
C LEU A 148 16.64 1.96 35.41
N GLU A 149 17.49 2.95 35.15
CA GLU A 149 18.89 2.92 35.61
C GLU A 149 19.01 2.80 37.13
N SER A 150 18.11 3.44 37.88
CA SER A 150 18.13 3.37 39.33
C SER A 150 17.66 2.02 39.85
N MET A 151 16.80 1.30 39.12
CA MET A 151 16.45 -0.09 39.40
C MET A 151 17.62 -1.03 39.09
N ILE A 152 18.21 -0.93 37.90
CA ILE A 152 19.32 -1.78 37.45
C ILE A 152 20.54 -1.59 38.36
N ARG A 153 20.89 -0.34 38.69
CA ARG A 153 22.02 -0.05 39.60
C ARG A 153 21.85 -0.72 40.97
N LYS A 154 20.62 -0.87 41.48
CA LYS A 154 20.38 -1.57 42.75
C LYS A 154 20.70 -3.07 42.65
N SER A 155 20.56 -3.68 41.47
CA SER A 155 20.82 -5.11 41.27
C SER A 155 22.23 -5.41 40.76
N THR A 156 22.82 -4.60 39.88
CA THR A 156 24.10 -4.91 39.21
C THR A 156 25.27 -4.00 39.60
N GLY A 157 25.02 -2.86 40.27
CA GLY A 157 26.06 -1.90 40.64
C GLY A 157 26.63 -1.06 39.48
N GLU A 158 26.06 -1.17 38.28
CA GLU A 158 26.50 -0.44 37.09
C GLU A 158 26.37 1.08 37.19
N ARG A 159 27.19 1.80 36.41
CA ARG A 159 27.18 3.26 36.31
C ARG A 159 26.00 3.75 35.45
N LYS A 160 25.43 4.90 35.82
CA LYS A 160 24.35 5.55 35.05
C LYS A 160 24.88 6.10 33.72
N ILE A 161 24.27 5.68 32.60
CA ILE A 161 24.59 6.21 31.27
C ILE A 161 24.01 7.61 31.05
N SER A 162 22.91 7.94 31.72
CA SER A 162 22.21 9.23 31.61
C SER A 162 23.03 10.43 32.07
N ASN A 163 24.13 10.19 32.81
CA ASN A 163 25.10 11.23 33.19
C ASN A 163 25.95 11.70 32.01
N ASN A 164 26.15 10.84 31.01
CA ASN A 164 26.99 11.13 29.84
C ASN A 164 26.15 11.56 28.62
N LEU A 165 24.81 11.49 28.71
CA LEU A 165 23.91 11.80 27.61
C LEU A 165 23.30 13.19 27.79
N LYS A 166 23.48 14.05 26.79
CA LYS A 166 22.85 15.37 26.73
C LYS A 166 21.54 15.27 25.94
N ARG A 167 20.40 15.60 26.57
CA ARG A 167 19.11 15.70 25.86
C ARG A 167 19.21 16.70 24.72
N ARG A 168 18.58 16.40 23.58
CA ARG A 168 18.40 17.37 22.51
C ARG A 168 17.60 18.56 23.06
N GLY A 169 18.11 19.77 22.87
CA GLY A 169 17.39 20.97 23.25
C GLY A 169 16.23 21.23 22.29
N PHE A 170 15.36 22.20 22.62
CA PHE A 170 14.31 22.69 21.73
C PHE A 170 14.91 23.52 20.58
N LEU A 171 15.61 22.88 19.66
CA LEU A 171 16.11 23.53 18.46
C LEU A 171 15.14 23.26 17.31
N PHE A 172 14.37 24.28 16.96
CA PHE A 172 13.44 24.21 15.84
C PHE A 172 14.06 24.84 14.61
N LYS A 173 14.00 24.12 13.47
CA LYS A 173 14.20 24.75 12.17
C LYS A 173 12.85 25.25 11.66
N ASN A 174 12.81 26.44 11.07
CA ASN A 174 11.59 26.95 10.47
C ASN A 174 11.53 26.53 9.01
N SER A 175 10.42 25.92 8.59
CA SER A 175 10.15 25.66 7.18
C SER A 175 9.52 26.90 6.54
N ASN A 176 9.91 27.19 5.31
CA ASN A 176 9.24 28.19 4.47
C ASN A 176 7.80 27.76 4.09
N TRP A 177 7.45 26.48 4.29
CA TRP A 177 6.10 25.99 4.08
C TRP A 177 5.11 26.59 5.08
N ARG A 178 3.98 27.08 4.56
CA ARG A 178 2.86 27.57 5.36
C ARG A 178 1.81 26.48 5.43
N SER A 179 1.47 26.03 6.64
CA SER A 179 0.43 25.01 6.80
C SER A 179 -0.86 25.43 6.11
N THR A 180 -1.44 24.51 5.37
CA THR A 180 -2.66 24.73 4.60
C THR A 180 -3.90 24.34 5.39
N LEU A 181 -3.73 23.60 6.49
CA LEU A 181 -4.80 22.99 7.28
C LEU A 181 -5.77 22.15 6.41
N ASN A 182 -5.24 21.50 5.38
CA ASN A 182 -6.02 20.71 4.42
C ASN A 182 -5.53 19.26 4.35
N ASN A 183 -6.48 18.32 4.26
CA ASN A 183 -6.21 16.89 4.16
C ASN A 183 -5.38 16.47 2.94
N ALA A 184 -5.26 17.32 1.91
CA ALA A 184 -4.48 17.02 0.70
C ALA A 184 -2.96 17.16 0.87
N THR A 185 -2.53 17.89 1.90
CA THR A 185 -1.14 18.31 2.15
C THR A 185 -0.70 18.00 3.57
N LEU A 186 -1.65 17.73 4.47
CA LEU A 186 -1.38 17.36 5.87
C LEU A 186 -0.37 16.22 6.04
N PRO A 187 -0.38 15.13 5.23
CA PRO A 187 0.65 14.09 5.36
C PRO A 187 2.07 14.64 5.22
N ASN A 188 2.31 15.54 4.26
CA ASN A 188 3.62 16.16 4.02
C ASN A 188 3.98 17.16 5.13
N GLU A 189 2.98 17.89 5.64
CA GLU A 189 3.13 18.80 6.79
C GLU A 189 3.62 18.04 8.03
N LEU A 190 2.97 16.92 8.36
CA LEU A 190 3.36 16.07 9.48
C LEU A 190 4.71 15.38 9.26
N LEU A 191 5.03 15.03 8.01
CA LEU A 191 6.34 14.47 7.66
C LEU A 191 7.46 15.48 7.90
N MET A 192 7.27 16.75 7.52
CA MET A 192 8.21 17.84 7.85
C MET A 192 8.33 18.07 9.36
N GLU A 193 7.22 18.06 10.10
CA GLU A 193 7.26 18.18 11.57
C GLU A 193 8.03 17.02 12.22
N SER A 194 7.91 15.80 11.68
CA SER A 194 8.57 14.61 12.22
C SER A 194 10.11 14.66 12.14
N ILE A 195 10.66 15.45 11.21
CA ILE A 195 12.11 15.69 11.07
C ILE A 195 12.55 16.98 11.78
N GLY A 196 11.70 17.58 12.62
CA GLY A 196 12.04 18.68 13.52
C GLY A 196 11.78 20.09 12.97
N TYR A 197 11.05 20.21 11.86
CA TYR A 197 10.66 21.52 11.34
C TYR A 197 9.40 22.06 12.01
N MET A 198 9.37 23.37 12.27
CA MET A 198 8.15 24.12 12.55
C MET A 198 7.63 24.75 11.28
N LEU A 199 6.33 24.60 11.05
CA LEU A 199 5.67 25.19 9.89
C LEU A 199 5.36 26.67 10.14
N SER A 200 5.45 27.46 9.08
CA SER A 200 5.08 28.88 9.11
C SER A 200 3.57 29.07 9.29
N ARG A 201 3.16 30.30 9.66
CA ARG A 201 1.76 30.66 9.92
C ARG A 201 0.82 30.16 8.81
N PRO A 202 -0.32 29.53 9.17
CA PRO A 202 -1.17 28.88 8.17
C PRO A 202 -1.70 29.82 7.08
N LYS A 203 -1.76 29.30 5.84
CA LYS A 203 -2.44 29.91 4.69
C LYS A 203 -3.40 28.88 4.09
N ARG A 204 -4.68 28.97 4.47
CA ARG A 204 -5.72 28.02 4.02
C ARG A 204 -5.92 28.07 2.51
N ILE A 205 -6.10 26.90 1.90
CA ILE A 205 -6.61 26.76 0.53
C ILE A 205 -8.08 27.21 0.55
N LYS A 206 -8.53 27.96 -0.47
CA LYS A 206 -9.93 28.37 -0.54
C LYS A 206 -10.83 27.17 -0.85
N ASP A 207 -12.02 27.12 -0.25
CA ASP A 207 -12.97 26.04 -0.54
C ASP A 207 -13.45 26.10 -1.99
N GLY A 208 -13.56 24.93 -2.62
CA GLY A 208 -13.87 24.80 -4.04
C GLY A 208 -12.85 25.47 -4.97
N SER A 209 -11.60 25.60 -4.52
CA SER A 209 -10.47 25.98 -5.36
C SER A 209 -10.36 25.08 -6.60
N SER A 210 -9.81 25.64 -7.67
CA SER A 210 -9.68 24.92 -8.93
C SER A 210 -8.78 23.69 -8.77
N LYS A 211 -9.02 22.66 -9.59
CA LYS A 211 -8.13 21.49 -9.69
C LYS A 211 -6.66 21.88 -9.88
N ARG A 212 -6.38 22.92 -10.66
CA ARG A 212 -5.03 23.42 -10.92
C ARG A 212 -4.37 23.98 -9.66
N GLU A 213 -5.12 24.72 -8.85
CA GLU A 213 -4.63 25.28 -7.59
C GLU A 213 -4.27 24.16 -6.60
N PHE A 214 -5.13 23.13 -6.47
CA PHE A 214 -4.82 21.96 -5.65
C PHE A 214 -3.58 21.21 -6.13
N ILE A 215 -3.48 20.91 -7.43
CA ILE A 215 -2.30 20.23 -7.98
C ILE A 215 -1.02 21.02 -7.69
N ASN A 216 -1.04 22.34 -7.85
CA ASN A 216 0.12 23.18 -7.54
C ASN A 216 0.50 23.08 -6.05
N ILE A 217 -0.45 23.30 -5.15
CA ILE A 217 -0.18 23.30 -3.71
C ILE A 217 0.26 21.92 -3.21
N ILE A 218 -0.28 20.83 -3.77
CA ILE A 218 0.16 19.47 -3.44
C ILE A 218 1.63 19.27 -3.86
N ILE A 219 1.99 19.62 -5.10
CA ILE A 219 3.38 19.54 -5.58
C ILE A 219 4.30 20.42 -4.73
N ASP A 220 3.91 21.67 -4.47
CA ASP A 220 4.72 22.60 -3.67
C ASP A 220 4.95 22.05 -2.24
N SER A 221 4.01 21.27 -1.68
CA SER A 221 4.18 20.62 -0.38
C SER A 221 5.17 19.46 -0.39
N VAL A 222 5.28 18.74 -1.52
CA VAL A 222 6.28 17.68 -1.75
C VAL A 222 7.65 18.32 -1.87
N ASP A 223 7.79 19.34 -2.70
CA ASP A 223 9.04 20.10 -2.87
C ASP A 223 9.52 20.72 -1.55
N ALA A 224 8.59 21.22 -0.73
CA ALA A 224 8.92 21.75 0.59
C ALA A 224 9.54 20.68 1.51
N TYR A 225 9.01 19.47 1.51
CA TYR A 225 9.60 18.35 2.25
C TYR A 225 10.99 17.99 1.71
N ILE A 226 11.15 17.86 0.39
CA ILE A 226 12.44 17.57 -0.26
C ILE A 226 13.49 18.65 0.08
N ASN A 227 13.09 19.91 0.16
CA ASN A 227 13.99 20.98 0.56
C ASN A 227 14.40 20.85 2.03
N CYS A 228 13.47 20.46 2.91
CA CYS A 228 13.78 20.17 4.33
C CYS A 228 14.77 19.01 4.48
N THR A 229 14.65 17.94 3.67
CA THR A 229 15.61 16.82 3.72
C THR A 229 16.99 17.25 3.24
N LYS A 230 17.07 18.01 2.15
CA LYS A 230 18.34 18.57 1.63
C LYS A 230 19.04 19.47 2.66
N GLU A 231 18.31 20.35 3.35
CA GLU A 231 18.85 21.20 4.43
C GLU A 231 19.35 20.41 5.66
N LEU A 232 18.94 19.14 5.79
CA LEU A 232 19.41 18.21 6.81
C LEU A 232 20.48 17.24 6.30
N ASN A 233 20.93 17.36 5.04
CA ASN A 233 21.79 16.39 4.37
C ASN A 233 21.21 14.95 4.42
N ILE A 234 19.89 14.84 4.32
CA ILE A 234 19.18 13.57 4.15
C ILE A 234 18.90 13.42 2.66
N ASP A 235 19.25 12.25 2.12
CA ASP A 235 18.99 11.95 0.71
C ASP A 235 17.49 12.13 0.39
N PRO A 236 17.17 12.81 -0.72
CA PRO A 236 15.79 12.98 -1.13
C PRO A 236 15.19 11.60 -1.46
N PRO A 237 13.90 11.39 -1.16
CA PRO A 237 13.23 10.14 -1.49
C PRO A 237 13.13 9.97 -3.00
N VAL A 238 13.42 8.77 -3.48
CA VAL A 238 13.19 8.35 -4.89
C VAL A 238 11.79 7.79 -5.13
N GLU A 239 11.02 7.64 -4.04
CA GLU A 239 9.67 7.10 -4.02
C GLU A 239 8.63 8.16 -3.64
N ILE A 240 7.44 8.07 -4.25
CA ILE A 240 6.28 8.90 -3.90
C ILE A 240 5.05 8.04 -3.58
N LEU A 241 4.26 8.47 -2.59
CA LEU A 241 2.97 7.87 -2.29
C LEU A 241 1.85 8.58 -3.06
N LEU A 242 1.13 7.85 -3.92
CA LEU A 242 -0.04 8.35 -4.63
C LEU A 242 -1.32 7.76 -4.03
N TYR A 243 -2.23 8.59 -3.52
CA TYR A 243 -3.47 8.10 -2.92
C TYR A 243 -4.74 8.79 -3.39
N ALA A 244 -5.82 8.02 -3.48
CA ALA A 244 -7.17 8.53 -3.74
C ALA A 244 -8.14 7.94 -2.72
N PRO A 245 -8.80 8.76 -1.88
CA PRO A 245 -9.78 8.25 -0.94
C PRO A 245 -10.86 7.41 -1.63
N GLY A 246 -11.02 6.18 -1.17
CA GLY A 246 -11.99 5.21 -1.70
C GLY A 246 -13.37 5.35 -1.08
N MET A 247 -14.29 4.54 -1.57
CA MET A 247 -15.58 4.16 -1.02
C MET A 247 -15.87 2.73 -1.50
N HIS A 248 -16.82 2.04 -0.87
CA HIS A 248 -17.27 0.74 -1.39
C HIS A 248 -17.71 0.87 -2.86
N SER A 249 -17.31 -0.13 -3.67
CA SER A 249 -17.40 -0.15 -5.13
C SER A 249 -18.79 0.18 -5.67
N PHE A 250 -19.84 -0.38 -5.08
CA PHE A 250 -21.23 -0.15 -5.49
C PHE A 250 -21.66 1.33 -5.37
N LEU A 251 -21.00 2.13 -4.53
CA LEU A 251 -21.27 3.57 -4.39
C LEU A 251 -20.73 4.40 -5.55
N TYR A 252 -19.86 3.85 -6.39
CA TYR A 252 -19.38 4.58 -7.56
C TYR A 252 -20.42 4.68 -8.66
N ASP A 253 -21.38 3.74 -8.72
CA ASP A 253 -22.55 3.84 -9.59
C ASP A 253 -23.56 4.86 -9.04
N LYS A 254 -23.78 5.94 -9.80
CA LYS A 254 -24.71 7.01 -9.42
C LYS A 254 -26.17 6.54 -9.38
N ASN A 255 -26.47 5.44 -10.05
CA ASN A 255 -27.82 4.91 -10.19
C ASN A 255 -28.15 3.84 -9.14
N HIS A 256 -27.23 3.55 -8.21
CA HIS A 256 -27.44 2.56 -7.17
C HIS A 256 -28.61 2.95 -6.25
N ASP A 257 -29.49 1.99 -5.93
CA ASP A 257 -30.74 2.20 -5.17
C ASP A 257 -30.54 2.87 -3.80
N LEU A 258 -29.36 2.68 -3.20
CA LEU A 258 -28.99 3.36 -1.95
C LEU A 258 -29.10 4.89 -2.06
N TYR A 259 -28.76 5.47 -3.22
CA TYR A 259 -28.88 6.92 -3.42
C TYR A 259 -30.33 7.39 -3.46
N GLU A 260 -31.26 6.52 -3.90
CA GLU A 260 -32.70 6.78 -3.81
C GLU A 260 -33.16 6.72 -2.36
N LEU A 261 -32.73 5.70 -1.62
CA LEU A 261 -33.08 5.51 -0.20
C LEU A 261 -32.61 6.70 0.66
N VAL A 262 -31.34 7.10 0.49
CA VAL A 262 -30.74 8.24 1.22
C VAL A 262 -31.40 9.57 0.84
N GLY A 263 -31.86 9.69 -0.41
CA GLY A 263 -32.48 10.90 -0.95
C GLY A 263 -33.99 10.99 -0.78
N LYS A 264 -34.66 9.98 -0.18
CA LYS A 264 -36.12 9.85 -0.18
C LYS A 264 -36.86 11.06 0.42
N GLU A 265 -36.29 11.66 1.45
CA GLU A 265 -36.86 12.82 2.15
C GLU A 265 -36.30 14.17 1.64
N LEU A 266 -35.49 14.13 0.58
CA LEU A 266 -34.81 15.30 0.04
C LEU A 266 -35.42 15.71 -1.30
N ASN A 267 -35.47 17.01 -1.56
CA ASN A 267 -35.78 17.51 -2.91
C ASN A 267 -34.63 17.23 -3.88
N LEU A 268 -34.85 17.47 -5.18
CA LEU A 268 -33.87 17.16 -6.23
C LEU A 268 -32.52 17.87 -6.04
N ASP A 269 -32.52 19.15 -5.63
CA ASP A 269 -31.30 19.93 -5.44
C ASP A 269 -30.54 19.46 -4.19
N GLU A 270 -31.25 19.17 -3.10
CA GLU A 270 -30.72 18.56 -1.89
C GLU A 270 -30.07 17.21 -2.18
N LYS A 271 -30.79 16.32 -2.86
CA LYS A 271 -30.27 15.01 -3.25
C LYS A 271 -29.02 15.14 -4.12
N ARG A 272 -29.04 16.04 -5.10
CA ARG A 272 -27.88 16.30 -5.98
C ARG A 272 -26.67 16.82 -5.20
N PHE A 273 -26.87 17.75 -4.27
CA PHE A 273 -25.82 18.31 -3.42
C PHE A 273 -25.23 17.26 -2.48
N LEU A 274 -26.08 16.47 -1.81
CA LEU A 274 -25.64 15.40 -0.91
C LEU A 274 -24.77 14.39 -1.67
N ILE A 275 -25.28 13.85 -2.78
CA ILE A 275 -24.61 12.78 -3.53
C ILE A 275 -23.32 13.28 -4.18
N ASN A 276 -23.39 14.36 -4.97
CA ASN A 276 -22.23 14.79 -5.76
C ASN A 276 -21.26 15.67 -4.96
N GLY A 277 -21.75 16.36 -3.93
CA GLY A 277 -20.97 17.31 -3.14
C GLY A 277 -20.36 16.76 -1.87
N VAL A 278 -21.12 15.95 -1.14
CA VAL A 278 -20.71 15.42 0.15
C VAL A 278 -20.17 14.01 -0.04
N LEU A 279 -21.00 13.08 -0.52
CA LEU A 279 -20.64 11.66 -0.57
C LEU A 279 -19.52 11.40 -1.58
N ARG A 280 -19.80 11.67 -2.87
CA ARG A 280 -18.86 11.36 -3.95
C ARG A 280 -17.74 12.39 -4.10
N ASN A 281 -18.05 13.68 -3.97
CA ASN A 281 -17.11 14.80 -4.02
C ASN A 281 -15.94 14.57 -5.02
N PRO A 282 -16.16 14.68 -6.34
CA PRO A 282 -15.22 14.20 -7.36
C PRO A 282 -13.86 14.93 -7.38
N ALA A 283 -13.74 16.07 -6.72
CA ALA A 283 -12.53 16.89 -6.72
C ALA A 283 -11.63 16.55 -5.51
N TYR A 284 -10.85 17.54 -5.04
CA TYR A 284 -9.98 17.43 -3.87
C TYR A 284 -10.64 17.90 -2.58
N SER A 285 -11.55 18.88 -2.67
CA SER A 285 -12.25 19.46 -1.51
C SER A 285 -13.50 20.20 -1.95
N GLY A 286 -14.61 19.91 -1.25
CA GLY A 286 -15.89 20.61 -1.33
C GLY A 286 -16.51 20.72 -2.73
N ILE A 287 -17.72 21.28 -2.77
CA ILE A 287 -18.32 21.81 -3.99
C ILE A 287 -18.78 23.25 -3.73
N ARG A 288 -18.67 24.11 -4.75
CA ARG A 288 -19.36 25.40 -4.74
C ARG A 288 -20.74 25.18 -5.30
N VAL A 289 -21.76 25.51 -4.52
CA VAL A 289 -23.13 25.56 -5.01
C VAL A 289 -23.64 26.97 -4.82
N GLU A 290 -24.11 27.54 -5.92
CA GLU A 290 -24.87 28.78 -5.91
C GLU A 290 -26.30 28.43 -5.49
N LEU A 291 -26.62 28.72 -4.23
CA LEU A 291 -27.97 28.61 -3.67
C LEU A 291 -28.43 30.01 -3.26
N GLU A 292 -29.73 30.29 -3.40
CA GLU A 292 -30.33 31.49 -2.82
C GLU A 292 -30.13 31.50 -1.30
N GLU A 293 -29.68 32.63 -0.74
CA GLU A 293 -29.13 32.75 0.62
C GLU A 293 -30.07 32.26 1.75
N HIS A 294 -31.38 32.39 1.54
CA HIS A 294 -32.41 31.92 2.47
C HIS A 294 -32.55 30.39 2.49
N LYS A 295 -32.36 29.73 1.34
CA LYS A 295 -32.43 28.26 1.25
C LYS A 295 -31.21 27.61 1.90
N THR A 296 -30.01 28.17 1.71
CA THR A 296 -28.72 27.63 2.17
C THR A 296 -28.67 27.34 3.67
N LYS A 297 -29.28 28.20 4.50
CA LYS A 297 -29.29 28.02 5.97
C LYS A 297 -30.20 26.88 6.42
N ASP A 298 -31.21 26.50 5.64
CA ASP A 298 -32.12 25.41 5.98
C ASP A 298 -31.58 24.05 5.53
N PHE A 299 -30.81 23.97 4.43
CA PHE A 299 -30.12 22.73 3.99
C PHE A 299 -29.29 22.09 5.11
N PHE A 300 -28.42 22.87 5.76
CA PHE A 300 -27.50 22.35 6.80
C PHE A 300 -28.19 22.10 8.15
N LYS A 301 -29.46 22.49 8.33
CA LYS A 301 -30.22 22.16 9.55
C LYS A 301 -30.77 20.74 9.52
N ASN A 302 -31.04 20.19 8.32
CA ASN A 302 -31.59 18.86 8.13
C ASN A 302 -30.66 17.79 8.76
N PRO A 303 -31.21 16.90 9.62
CA PRO A 303 -30.43 15.84 10.29
C PRO A 303 -29.66 14.92 9.34
N ILE A 304 -30.22 14.62 8.17
CA ILE A 304 -29.60 13.76 7.14
C ILE A 304 -28.28 14.38 6.67
N PHE A 305 -28.28 15.67 6.35
CA PHE A 305 -27.07 16.40 5.95
C PHE A 305 -26.03 16.44 7.06
N LYS A 306 -26.44 16.74 8.30
CA LYS A 306 -25.53 16.77 9.44
C LYS A 306 -24.84 15.42 9.63
N TYR A 307 -25.60 14.33 9.53
CA TYR A 307 -25.08 12.98 9.64
C TYR A 307 -24.05 12.68 8.55
N PHE A 308 -24.41 12.80 7.26
CA PHE A 308 -23.49 12.43 6.18
C PHE A 308 -22.28 13.35 6.04
N ILE A 309 -22.43 14.65 6.34
CA ILE A 309 -21.28 15.56 6.39
C ILE A 309 -20.34 15.16 7.54
N SER A 310 -20.87 14.85 8.73
CA SER A 310 -20.07 14.41 9.86
C SER A 310 -19.35 13.09 9.59
N LEU A 311 -20.08 12.11 9.04
CA LEU A 311 -19.55 10.81 8.65
C LEU A 311 -18.41 11.00 7.64
N ARG A 312 -18.68 11.66 6.51
CA ARG A 312 -17.69 11.83 5.45
C ARG A 312 -16.45 12.58 5.93
N ARG A 313 -16.63 13.62 6.75
CA ARG A 313 -15.50 14.36 7.33
C ARG A 313 -14.63 13.47 8.21
N SER A 314 -15.26 12.61 9.02
CA SER A 314 -14.56 11.72 9.95
C SER A 314 -13.77 10.65 9.19
N GLU A 315 -14.40 9.99 8.22
CA GLU A 315 -13.73 8.99 7.39
C GLU A 315 -12.58 9.58 6.54
N MET A 316 -12.78 10.77 5.96
CA MET A 316 -11.70 11.47 5.23
C MET A 316 -10.53 11.83 6.15
N ARG A 317 -10.81 12.16 7.41
CA ARG A 317 -9.77 12.47 8.40
C ARG A 317 -9.01 11.20 8.81
N LEU A 318 -9.70 10.08 8.98
CA LEU A 318 -9.08 8.77 9.24
C LEU A 318 -8.24 8.27 8.05
N THR A 319 -8.74 8.42 6.83
CA THR A 319 -7.96 8.13 5.60
C THR A 319 -6.69 8.97 5.59
N THR A 320 -6.77 10.28 5.82
CA THR A 320 -5.58 11.14 5.90
C THR A 320 -4.63 10.73 7.03
N ALA A 321 -5.14 10.27 8.17
CA ALA A 321 -4.33 9.75 9.26
C ALA A 321 -3.56 8.49 8.84
N ALA A 322 -4.23 7.53 8.19
CA ALA A 322 -3.58 6.35 7.62
C ALA A 322 -2.46 6.73 6.65
N ILE A 323 -2.74 7.61 5.68
CA ILE A 323 -1.71 8.06 4.73
C ILE A 323 -0.54 8.77 5.45
N SER A 324 -0.82 9.57 6.47
CA SER A 324 0.22 10.22 7.26
C SER A 324 1.12 9.20 7.96
N LEU A 325 0.55 8.15 8.56
CA LEU A 325 1.31 7.07 9.16
C LEU A 325 2.18 6.35 8.13
N LEU A 326 1.61 5.96 6.99
CA LEU A 326 2.35 5.26 5.94
C LEU A 326 3.51 6.12 5.41
N SER A 327 3.28 7.41 5.15
CA SER A 327 4.33 8.37 4.78
C SER A 327 5.43 8.47 5.83
N LEU A 328 5.11 8.42 7.13
CA LEU A 328 6.10 8.46 8.22
C LEU A 328 6.91 7.17 8.34
N HIS A 329 6.28 6.00 8.14
CA HIS A 329 6.97 4.71 8.16
C HIS A 329 7.92 4.58 6.98
N LYS A 330 7.47 4.94 5.78
CA LYS A 330 8.24 4.87 4.55
C LYS A 330 9.21 6.05 4.38
N LYS A 331 8.99 7.16 5.10
CA LYS A 331 9.72 8.43 4.98
C LYS A 331 9.62 9.02 3.57
N ILE A 332 8.43 8.94 2.98
CA ILE A 332 8.15 9.41 1.62
C ILE A 332 6.99 10.40 1.63
N PRO A 333 7.05 11.45 0.79
CA PRO A 333 5.94 12.39 0.65
C PRO A 333 4.73 11.73 -0.02
N ALA A 334 3.57 12.34 0.15
CA ALA A 334 2.31 11.91 -0.42
C ALA A 334 1.73 12.95 -1.38
N ILE A 335 1.17 12.46 -2.48
CA ILE A 335 0.35 13.21 -3.42
C ILE A 335 -1.07 12.66 -3.33
N ARG A 336 -1.98 13.53 -2.88
CA ARG A 336 -3.41 13.25 -3.00
C ARG A 336 -3.83 13.36 -4.47
N MET A 337 -4.64 12.42 -4.93
CA MET A 337 -5.35 12.47 -6.21
C MET A 337 -6.83 12.84 -5.99
N PRO A 338 -7.54 13.32 -7.03
CA PRO A 338 -8.97 13.61 -6.92
C PRO A 338 -9.76 12.33 -6.64
N ASN A 339 -10.84 12.42 -5.86
CA ASN A 339 -11.69 11.24 -5.57
C ASN A 339 -12.29 10.63 -6.84
N SER A 340 -12.50 11.45 -7.89
CA SER A 340 -13.01 10.98 -9.18
C SER A 340 -12.15 9.93 -9.87
N ILE A 341 -10.89 9.73 -9.48
CA ILE A 341 -10.08 8.60 -9.95
C ILE A 341 -10.83 7.27 -9.73
N ASN A 342 -11.57 7.14 -8.63
CA ASN A 342 -12.28 5.91 -8.30
C ASN A 342 -13.65 5.78 -8.96
N HIS A 343 -14.16 6.82 -9.65
CA HIS A 343 -15.55 6.87 -10.13
C HIS A 343 -15.77 6.18 -11.49
N HIS A 344 -14.87 5.29 -11.90
CA HIS A 344 -14.85 4.70 -13.24
C HIS A 344 -15.20 3.20 -13.26
N GLY A 345 -15.89 2.70 -12.23
CA GLY A 345 -16.30 1.30 -12.09
C GLY A 345 -17.03 0.73 -13.31
N ASN A 346 -17.93 1.50 -13.94
CA ASN A 346 -18.65 1.03 -15.14
C ASN A 346 -17.71 0.75 -16.33
N ILE A 347 -16.64 1.53 -16.48
CA ILE A 347 -15.65 1.30 -17.54
C ILE A 347 -14.84 0.04 -17.21
N LEU A 348 -14.43 -0.12 -15.94
CA LEU A 348 -13.69 -1.31 -15.47
C LEU A 348 -14.51 -2.60 -15.64
N LYS A 349 -15.79 -2.57 -15.25
CA LYS A 349 -16.74 -3.67 -15.48
C LYS A 349 -16.85 -4.03 -16.95
N ARG A 350 -16.96 -3.02 -17.82
CA ARG A 350 -17.02 -3.25 -19.27
C ARG A 350 -15.73 -3.87 -19.82
N ILE A 351 -14.56 -3.45 -19.34
CA ILE A 351 -13.26 -4.02 -19.72
C ILE A 351 -13.23 -5.51 -19.35
N GLU A 352 -13.62 -5.85 -18.12
CA GLU A 352 -13.62 -7.23 -17.64
C GLU A 352 -14.62 -8.11 -18.40
N GLU A 353 -15.86 -7.64 -18.63
CA GLU A 353 -16.86 -8.33 -19.45
C GLU A 353 -16.35 -8.64 -20.87
N LEU A 354 -15.64 -7.68 -21.47
CA LEU A 354 -15.04 -7.86 -22.80
C LEU A 354 -13.87 -8.85 -22.77
N ALA A 355 -13.02 -8.81 -21.74
CA ALA A 355 -11.94 -9.78 -21.59
C ALA A 355 -12.47 -11.21 -21.52
N VAL A 356 -13.52 -11.44 -20.71
CA VAL A 356 -14.19 -12.75 -20.59
C VAL A 356 -14.80 -13.19 -21.92
N LYS A 357 -15.49 -12.28 -22.62
CA LYS A 357 -16.30 -12.63 -23.80
C LYS A 357 -15.48 -12.82 -25.08
N ILE A 358 -14.50 -11.94 -25.31
CA ILE A 358 -13.81 -11.82 -26.60
C ILE A 358 -12.27 -11.76 -26.48
N GLY A 359 -11.72 -11.73 -25.27
CA GLY A 359 -10.29 -11.68 -25.01
C GLY A 359 -9.67 -10.28 -25.09
N ILE A 360 -8.44 -10.16 -24.57
CA ILE A 360 -7.74 -8.89 -24.37
C ILE A 360 -7.16 -8.27 -25.65
N TYR A 361 -7.10 -9.02 -26.75
CA TYR A 361 -6.59 -8.55 -28.04
C TYR A 361 -7.69 -8.06 -28.98
N ALA A 362 -8.96 -8.13 -28.56
CA ALA A 362 -10.07 -7.70 -29.40
C ALA A 362 -10.12 -6.16 -29.52
N PRO A 363 -10.45 -5.60 -30.71
CA PRO A 363 -10.52 -4.15 -30.92
C PRO A 363 -11.43 -3.41 -29.94
N ASP A 364 -12.60 -3.98 -29.60
CA ASP A 364 -13.56 -3.39 -28.65
C ASP A 364 -13.00 -3.32 -27.22
N PHE A 365 -12.25 -4.36 -26.80
CA PHE A 365 -11.55 -4.37 -25.53
C PHE A 365 -10.48 -3.26 -25.49
N ILE A 366 -9.62 -3.22 -26.52
CA ILE A 366 -8.53 -2.24 -26.62
C ILE A 366 -9.08 -0.80 -26.62
N SER A 367 -10.14 -0.54 -27.39
CA SER A 367 -10.82 0.75 -27.42
C SER A 367 -11.32 1.17 -26.03
N THR A 368 -11.94 0.24 -25.30
CA THR A 368 -12.43 0.50 -23.93
C THR A 368 -11.27 0.76 -22.95
N ALA A 369 -10.18 0.00 -23.04
CA ALA A 369 -8.98 0.22 -22.23
C ALA A 369 -8.33 1.58 -22.51
N LYS A 370 -8.29 2.03 -23.78
CA LYS A 370 -7.83 3.38 -24.16
C LYS A 370 -8.71 4.48 -23.59
N VAL A 371 -10.03 4.27 -23.55
CA VAL A 371 -10.97 5.20 -22.91
C VAL A 371 -10.67 5.33 -21.41
N PHE A 372 -10.49 4.21 -20.71
CA PHE A 372 -10.08 4.22 -19.30
C PHE A 372 -8.81 5.05 -19.09
N ASN A 373 -7.74 4.75 -19.83
CA ASN A 373 -6.45 5.44 -19.72
C ASN A 373 -6.61 6.94 -19.98
N THR A 374 -7.37 7.32 -21.02
CA THR A 374 -7.64 8.71 -21.38
C THR A 374 -8.34 9.47 -20.25
N VAL A 375 -9.37 8.88 -19.67
CA VAL A 375 -10.17 9.50 -18.61
C VAL A 375 -9.32 9.65 -17.34
N ILE A 376 -8.61 8.61 -16.90
CA ILE A 376 -7.75 8.67 -15.72
C ILE A 376 -6.63 9.69 -15.91
N ARG A 377 -5.96 9.71 -17.06
CA ARG A 377 -4.93 10.71 -17.40
C ARG A 377 -5.51 12.11 -17.28
N ARG A 378 -6.68 12.39 -17.89
CA ARG A 378 -7.34 13.69 -17.76
C ARG A 378 -7.65 14.02 -16.30
N THR A 379 -8.11 13.06 -15.50
CA THR A 379 -8.40 13.23 -14.07
C THR A 379 -7.16 13.55 -13.24
N MET A 380 -6.01 12.93 -13.47
CA MET A 380 -4.74 13.30 -12.80
C MET A 380 -4.23 14.67 -13.24
N GLY A 381 -4.35 14.98 -14.53
CA GLY A 381 -3.82 16.21 -15.14
C GLY A 381 -2.33 16.12 -15.50
N ASN A 382 -1.93 16.81 -16.59
CA ASN A 382 -0.59 16.67 -17.17
C ASN A 382 0.53 17.09 -16.20
N LYS A 383 0.37 18.22 -15.49
CA LYS A 383 1.39 18.72 -14.56
C LYS A 383 1.77 17.68 -13.50
N LEU A 384 0.77 17.01 -12.92
CA LEU A 384 1.00 16.01 -11.89
C LEU A 384 1.74 14.78 -12.44
N ARG A 385 1.31 14.27 -13.60
CA ARG A 385 1.94 13.11 -14.25
C ARG A 385 3.40 13.40 -14.65
N SER A 386 3.66 14.57 -15.23
CA SER A 386 5.03 14.99 -15.56
C SER A 386 5.88 15.09 -14.31
N TYR A 387 5.40 15.77 -13.26
CA TYR A 387 6.13 15.89 -12.01
C TYR A 387 6.49 14.52 -11.40
N ILE A 388 5.56 13.56 -11.41
CA ILE A 388 5.84 12.20 -10.92
C ILE A 388 6.94 11.53 -11.76
N THR A 389 6.74 11.50 -13.08
CA THR A 389 7.66 10.82 -14.04
C THR A 389 9.06 11.41 -14.02
N ASP A 390 9.19 12.71 -13.74
CA ASP A 390 10.46 13.44 -13.84
C ASP A 390 11.29 13.37 -12.54
N ASN A 391 10.68 13.00 -11.41
CA ASN A 391 11.30 13.13 -10.09
C ASN A 391 11.34 11.83 -9.27
N PHE A 392 10.58 10.80 -9.64
CA PHE A 392 10.47 9.58 -8.84
C PHE A 392 10.58 8.33 -9.72
N ASN A 393 11.30 7.33 -9.22
CA ASN A 393 11.43 6.03 -9.88
C ASN A 393 10.45 5.00 -9.31
N ASP A 394 9.97 5.25 -8.08
CA ASP A 394 9.15 4.31 -7.33
C ASP A 394 7.81 4.96 -6.94
N ILE A 395 6.74 4.16 -6.96
CA ILE A 395 5.39 4.63 -6.65
C ILE A 395 4.69 3.65 -5.69
N SER A 396 4.26 4.17 -4.54
CA SER A 396 3.29 3.51 -3.66
C SER A 396 1.87 3.95 -3.97
N PHE A 397 1.03 3.05 -4.46
CA PHE A 397 -0.38 3.31 -4.68
C PHE A 397 -1.23 2.98 -3.45
N VAL A 398 -2.09 3.91 -3.08
CA VAL A 398 -3.13 3.71 -2.07
C VAL A 398 -4.48 4.13 -2.68
N CYS A 399 -5.07 3.23 -3.45
CA CYS A 399 -6.30 3.45 -4.21
C CYS A 399 -6.94 2.14 -4.65
N ASP A 400 -8.26 2.19 -4.90
CA ASP A 400 -9.02 1.01 -5.32
C ASP A 400 -8.93 0.74 -6.84
N VAL A 401 -8.51 1.72 -7.64
CA VAL A 401 -8.41 1.62 -9.12
C VAL A 401 -7.02 1.15 -9.57
N PRO A 402 -6.91 0.35 -10.65
CA PRO A 402 -5.64 -0.09 -11.24
C PRO A 402 -4.89 1.06 -11.95
N LEU A 403 -4.21 1.90 -11.17
CA LEU A 403 -3.39 2.98 -11.72
C LEU A 403 -2.07 2.50 -12.33
N ASP A 404 -1.68 1.28 -12.02
CA ASP A 404 -0.56 0.53 -12.58
C ASP A 404 -0.67 0.36 -14.11
N TRP A 405 -1.90 0.31 -14.66
CA TRP A 405 -2.15 0.29 -16.12
C TRP A 405 -2.03 1.65 -16.82
N VAL A 406 -2.06 2.75 -16.07
CA VAL A 406 -2.10 4.09 -16.67
C VAL A 406 -0.78 4.35 -17.40
N ARG A 407 -0.83 4.87 -18.63
CA ARG A 407 0.38 5.10 -19.43
C ARG A 407 0.98 6.47 -19.14
N PHE A 408 2.20 6.50 -18.63
CA PHE A 408 3.03 7.71 -18.51
C PHE A 408 4.05 7.69 -19.65
N ARG A 409 4.10 8.79 -20.44
CA ARG A 409 4.95 8.89 -21.65
C ARG A 409 4.85 7.68 -22.61
N GLY A 410 3.68 7.04 -22.67
CA GLY A 410 3.40 5.91 -23.57
C GLY A 410 3.58 4.51 -22.95
N LEU A 411 4.26 4.39 -21.80
CA LEU A 411 4.49 3.11 -21.11
C LEU A 411 3.61 2.99 -19.85
N PRO A 412 2.98 1.82 -19.58
CA PRO A 412 2.26 1.60 -18.32
C PRO A 412 3.13 1.85 -17.09
N VAL A 413 2.52 2.37 -16.01
CA VAL A 413 3.25 2.70 -14.79
C VAL A 413 3.92 1.46 -14.18
N MET A 414 3.28 0.29 -14.24
CA MET A 414 3.86 -0.97 -13.74
C MET A 414 5.20 -1.39 -14.37
N PHE A 415 5.55 -0.83 -15.53
CA PHE A 415 6.83 -1.13 -16.20
C PHE A 415 7.81 0.04 -16.13
N SER A 416 7.31 1.27 -16.09
CA SER A 416 8.16 2.48 -15.99
C SER A 416 8.68 2.74 -14.58
N HIS A 417 7.94 2.33 -13.54
CA HIS A 417 8.29 2.58 -12.14
C HIS A 417 8.31 1.26 -11.36
N GLU A 418 9.03 1.24 -10.25
CA GLU A 418 8.82 0.20 -9.25
C GLU A 418 7.56 0.50 -8.44
N ILE A 419 6.64 -0.46 -8.33
CA ILE A 419 5.33 -0.20 -7.72
C ILE A 419 5.06 -1.04 -6.48
N SER A 420 4.29 -0.48 -5.57
CA SER A 420 3.52 -1.23 -4.57
C SER A 420 2.09 -0.70 -4.54
N ARG A 421 1.14 -1.53 -4.11
CA ARG A 421 -0.28 -1.14 -4.12
C ARG A 421 -1.04 -1.73 -2.94
N ILE A 422 -1.77 -0.89 -2.23
CA ILE A 422 -2.81 -1.31 -1.30
C ILE A 422 -4.12 -0.59 -1.61
N ASN A 423 -5.24 -1.20 -1.22
CA ASN A 423 -6.56 -0.60 -1.39
C ASN A 423 -6.82 0.47 -0.33
N THR A 424 -7.70 1.43 -0.66
CA THR A 424 -8.21 2.39 0.34
C THR A 424 -9.43 1.87 1.08
N THR A 425 -10.16 0.94 0.47
CA THR A 425 -11.35 0.32 1.04
C THR A 425 -11.08 -1.17 1.32
N PRO A 426 -11.47 -1.72 2.49
CA PRO A 426 -12.14 -1.06 3.60
C PRO A 426 -11.15 -0.30 4.49
N GLY A 427 -11.63 0.79 5.09
CA GLY A 427 -10.83 1.78 5.82
C GLY A 427 -10.13 1.19 7.05
N ASN A 428 -10.74 0.22 7.72
CA ASN A 428 -10.11 -0.49 8.83
C ASN A 428 -8.82 -1.21 8.39
N ILE A 429 -8.86 -1.89 7.24
CA ILE A 429 -7.71 -2.60 6.69
C ILE A 429 -6.65 -1.61 6.19
N LEU A 430 -7.07 -0.52 5.52
CA LEU A 430 -6.15 0.58 5.18
C LEU A 430 -5.41 1.09 6.42
N LEU A 431 -6.14 1.36 7.50
CA LEU A 431 -5.55 1.90 8.72
C LEU A 431 -4.59 0.90 9.38
N GLN A 432 -4.95 -0.39 9.41
CA GLN A 432 -4.09 -1.46 9.89
C GLN A 432 -2.79 -1.54 9.08
N ASN A 433 -2.89 -1.65 7.75
CA ASN A 433 -1.76 -1.70 6.83
C ASN A 433 -0.86 -0.47 6.92
N ALA A 434 -1.43 0.71 7.15
CA ALA A 434 -0.68 1.95 7.23
C ALA A 434 0.00 2.17 8.59
N SER A 435 -0.52 1.56 9.66
CA SER A 435 0.00 1.72 11.03
C SER A 435 1.18 0.82 11.36
N PHE A 436 1.24 -0.35 10.73
CA PHE A 436 2.31 -1.29 10.93
C PHE A 436 2.92 -1.63 9.59
N PHE A 437 4.10 -1.08 9.31
CA PHE A 437 4.87 -1.42 8.14
C PHE A 437 5.79 -2.61 8.49
N PRO A 438 5.45 -3.86 8.10
CA PRO A 438 6.26 -5.02 8.42
C PRO A 438 7.63 -4.92 7.74
N ARG A 439 8.62 -5.68 8.25
CA ARG A 439 9.87 -5.94 7.56
C ARG A 439 10.26 -7.39 7.76
N THR A 440 10.50 -8.09 6.65
CA THR A 440 10.93 -9.48 6.65
C THR A 440 12.23 -9.58 5.87
N VAL A 441 13.20 -10.30 6.43
CA VAL A 441 14.44 -10.64 5.72
C VAL A 441 14.35 -12.13 5.35
N ILE A 442 14.54 -12.43 4.07
CA ILE A 442 14.53 -13.79 3.52
C ILE A 442 15.94 -14.06 2.99
N ASN A 443 16.56 -15.17 3.39
CA ASN A 443 17.83 -15.57 2.77
C ASN A 443 17.57 -16.04 1.33
N ALA A 444 18.47 -15.73 0.40
CA ALA A 444 18.32 -16.15 -1.00
C ALA A 444 18.13 -17.68 -1.15
N SER A 445 18.77 -18.48 -0.28
CA SER A 445 18.59 -19.94 -0.25
C SER A 445 17.15 -20.38 0.09
N GLU A 446 16.41 -19.60 0.88
CA GLU A 446 15.02 -19.88 1.23
C GLU A 446 14.04 -19.65 0.07
N LEU A 447 14.42 -18.86 -0.94
CA LEU A 447 13.62 -18.68 -2.17
C LEU A 447 13.63 -19.94 -3.05
N LYS A 448 14.52 -20.90 -2.78
CA LYS A 448 14.53 -22.20 -3.46
C LYS A 448 13.46 -23.14 -2.92
N LYS A 449 12.75 -22.78 -1.85
CA LYS A 449 11.63 -23.55 -1.30
C LYS A 449 10.30 -22.92 -1.71
N VAL A 450 9.51 -23.68 -2.47
CA VAL A 450 8.21 -23.26 -3.01
C VAL A 450 7.16 -24.31 -2.68
N LEU A 451 6.03 -23.88 -2.14
CA LEU A 451 4.82 -24.69 -2.06
C LEU A 451 3.87 -24.29 -3.17
N VAL A 452 3.40 -25.27 -3.93
CA VAL A 452 2.28 -25.13 -4.87
C VAL A 452 1.11 -25.91 -4.29
N ILE A 453 0.03 -25.21 -3.93
CA ILE A 453 -1.24 -25.85 -3.58
C ILE A 453 -2.10 -25.87 -4.83
N ARG A 454 -2.45 -27.06 -5.27
CA ARG A 454 -3.26 -27.29 -6.47
C ARG A 454 -4.65 -27.80 -6.11
N SER A 455 -5.68 -27.20 -6.72
CA SER A 455 -7.06 -27.68 -6.58
C SER A 455 -7.78 -27.61 -7.93
N PHE A 456 -7.86 -28.77 -8.58
CA PHE A 456 -8.61 -29.01 -9.79
C PHE A 456 -9.26 -30.38 -9.73
N GLN A 457 -10.39 -30.53 -10.42
CA GLN A 457 -10.99 -31.83 -10.61
C GLN A 457 -10.03 -32.75 -11.39
N PRO A 458 -10.08 -34.08 -11.19
CA PRO A 458 -9.15 -35.01 -11.86
C PRO A 458 -9.15 -34.92 -13.39
N ASP A 459 -10.27 -34.54 -13.99
CA ASP A 459 -10.49 -34.40 -15.43
C ASP A 459 -10.37 -32.96 -15.95
N ASP A 460 -10.00 -32.01 -15.08
CA ASP A 460 -9.81 -30.62 -15.48
C ASP A 460 -8.59 -30.49 -16.40
N PRO A 461 -8.74 -29.93 -17.62
CA PRO A 461 -7.63 -29.80 -18.57
C PRO A 461 -6.52 -28.88 -18.09
N LEU A 462 -6.76 -28.03 -17.09
CA LEU A 462 -5.78 -27.07 -16.58
C LEU A 462 -4.84 -27.70 -15.54
N LYS A 463 -5.23 -28.83 -14.93
CA LYS A 463 -4.58 -29.42 -13.74
C LYS A 463 -3.06 -29.56 -13.85
N PHE A 464 -2.54 -29.98 -14.99
CA PHE A 464 -1.11 -30.30 -15.14
C PHE A 464 -0.32 -29.22 -15.90
N ILE A 465 -0.94 -28.11 -16.28
CA ILE A 465 -0.28 -27.09 -17.11
C ILE A 465 0.86 -26.39 -16.35
N LEU A 466 0.62 -25.96 -15.10
CA LEU A 466 1.66 -25.34 -14.28
C LEU A 466 2.79 -26.32 -13.96
N GLU A 467 2.46 -27.55 -13.58
CA GLU A 467 3.45 -28.60 -13.31
C GLU A 467 4.36 -28.84 -14.52
N THR A 468 3.77 -28.95 -15.71
CA THR A 468 4.52 -29.13 -16.98
C THR A 468 5.44 -27.94 -17.27
N ALA A 469 4.95 -26.71 -17.03
CA ALA A 469 5.76 -25.51 -17.21
C ALA A 469 6.93 -25.47 -16.22
N LEU A 470 6.71 -25.82 -14.95
CA LEU A 470 7.76 -25.88 -13.92
C LEU A 470 8.84 -26.92 -14.28
N ASP A 471 8.43 -28.11 -14.73
CA ASP A 471 9.36 -29.16 -15.14
C ASP A 471 10.26 -28.73 -16.31
N THR A 472 9.75 -27.88 -17.20
CA THR A 472 10.54 -27.31 -18.31
C THR A 472 11.70 -26.44 -17.79
N PHE A 473 11.48 -25.66 -16.72
CA PHE A 473 12.53 -24.82 -16.13
C PHE A 473 13.40 -25.56 -15.10
N ARG A 474 12.97 -26.74 -14.63
CA ARG A 474 13.63 -27.48 -13.55
C ARG A 474 15.08 -27.86 -13.86
N VAL A 475 15.40 -28.06 -15.14
CA VAL A 475 16.79 -28.30 -15.60
C VAL A 475 17.72 -27.15 -15.25
N HIS A 476 17.19 -25.93 -15.17
CA HIS A 476 17.93 -24.72 -14.80
C HIS A 476 17.87 -24.41 -13.29
N MET A 477 17.12 -25.20 -12.51
CA MET A 477 16.92 -25.02 -11.07
C MET A 477 17.14 -26.33 -10.29
N PRO A 478 18.36 -26.93 -10.37
CA PRO A 478 18.61 -28.28 -9.83
C PRO A 478 18.36 -28.43 -8.33
N ASP A 479 18.51 -27.34 -7.56
CA ASP A 479 18.33 -27.33 -6.10
C ASP A 479 16.95 -26.79 -5.66
N LEU A 480 16.02 -26.58 -6.59
CA LEU A 480 14.67 -26.11 -6.24
C LEU A 480 13.88 -27.21 -5.52
N SER A 481 13.46 -26.91 -4.30
CA SER A 481 12.48 -27.70 -3.56
C SER A 481 11.09 -27.15 -3.84
N CYS A 482 10.44 -27.67 -4.87
CA CYS A 482 9.06 -27.35 -5.23
C CYS A 482 8.16 -28.51 -4.83
N GLU A 483 7.30 -28.30 -3.84
CA GLU A 483 6.31 -29.28 -3.38
C GLU A 483 4.95 -28.92 -3.99
N ILE A 484 4.35 -29.85 -4.74
CA ILE A 484 3.00 -29.70 -5.29
C ILE A 484 2.05 -30.58 -4.48
N ILE A 485 1.12 -29.96 -3.75
CA ILE A 485 0.11 -30.64 -2.93
C ILE A 485 -1.26 -30.46 -3.57
N ASP A 486 -1.90 -31.57 -3.95
CA ASP A 486 -3.31 -31.57 -4.36
C ASP A 486 -4.20 -31.52 -3.11
N VAL A 487 -5.13 -30.58 -3.04
CA VAL A 487 -6.12 -30.46 -1.95
C VAL A 487 -7.55 -30.51 -2.51
N ASN A 488 -8.46 -31.15 -1.77
CA ASN A 488 -9.86 -31.34 -2.15
C ASN A 488 -10.88 -30.73 -1.15
N SER A 489 -10.41 -30.21 -0.02
CA SER A 489 -11.28 -29.66 1.02
C SER A 489 -10.63 -28.49 1.75
N ASN A 490 -11.45 -27.64 2.38
CA ASN A 490 -10.95 -26.52 3.18
C ASN A 490 -10.01 -26.97 4.32
N ALA A 491 -10.28 -28.14 4.91
CA ALA A 491 -9.44 -28.68 5.98
C ALA A 491 -8.03 -29.05 5.48
N GLU A 492 -7.94 -29.78 4.37
CA GLU A 492 -6.65 -30.11 3.72
C GLU A 492 -5.91 -28.85 3.29
N PHE A 493 -6.63 -27.84 2.77
CA PHE A 493 -6.04 -26.56 2.40
C PHE A 493 -5.41 -25.83 3.59
N ILE A 494 -6.14 -25.70 4.70
CA ILE A 494 -5.63 -25.08 5.94
C ILE A 494 -4.46 -25.89 6.52
N GLU A 495 -4.54 -27.22 6.47
CA GLU A 495 -3.47 -28.11 6.95
C GLU A 495 -2.19 -27.92 6.13
N ALA A 496 -2.27 -27.93 4.80
CA ALA A 496 -1.13 -27.71 3.91
C ALA A 496 -0.44 -26.37 4.19
N LEU A 497 -1.21 -25.29 4.37
CA LEU A 497 -0.68 -23.98 4.73
C LEU A 497 0.03 -23.99 6.09
N ASN A 498 -0.56 -24.62 7.11
CA ASN A 498 -0.01 -24.64 8.46
C ASN A 498 1.23 -25.54 8.61
N GLN A 499 1.35 -26.59 7.80
CA GLN A 499 2.53 -27.47 7.77
C GLN A 499 3.72 -26.82 7.05
N TYR A 500 3.45 -25.89 6.13
CA TYR A 500 4.50 -25.22 5.37
C TYR A 500 5.21 -24.13 6.18
N ASN A 501 6.54 -24.13 6.13
CA ASN A 501 7.38 -23.17 6.84
C ASN A 501 8.24 -22.28 5.93
N GLY A 502 8.10 -22.41 4.61
CA GLY A 502 8.80 -21.57 3.63
C GLY A 502 8.11 -20.22 3.42
N TYR A 503 8.59 -19.48 2.42
CA TYR A 503 8.22 -18.08 2.20
C TYR A 503 7.38 -17.83 0.95
N LEU A 504 7.43 -18.76 -0.01
CA LEU A 504 6.77 -18.66 -1.31
C LEU A 504 5.62 -19.67 -1.40
N LEU A 505 4.42 -19.19 -1.68
CA LEU A 505 3.22 -19.98 -1.96
C LEU A 505 2.73 -19.67 -3.39
N VAL A 506 2.40 -20.72 -4.14
CA VAL A 506 1.62 -20.63 -5.37
C VAL A 506 0.27 -21.30 -5.14
N MET A 507 -0.81 -20.60 -5.45
CA MET A 507 -2.16 -21.18 -5.53
C MET A 507 -2.49 -21.45 -6.99
N ASP A 508 -2.70 -22.71 -7.36
CA ASP A 508 -3.01 -23.13 -8.72
C ASP A 508 -4.39 -23.80 -8.76
N CYS A 509 -5.40 -23.00 -9.11
CA CYS A 509 -6.81 -23.41 -9.05
C CYS A 509 -7.69 -22.42 -9.83
N HIS A 510 -8.99 -22.69 -9.89
CA HIS A 510 -9.96 -21.70 -10.39
C HIS A 510 -10.22 -20.61 -9.35
N GLY A 511 -10.36 -19.38 -9.83
CA GLY A 511 -10.72 -18.21 -9.03
C GLY A 511 -11.71 -17.32 -9.77
N ASP A 512 -12.52 -16.58 -9.01
CA ASP A 512 -13.54 -15.65 -9.54
C ASP A 512 -14.01 -14.69 -8.42
N HIS A 513 -14.90 -13.74 -8.72
CA HIS A 513 -15.38 -12.70 -7.79
C HIS A 513 -16.89 -12.39 -7.86
N GLY A 514 -17.43 -11.88 -6.74
CA GLY A 514 -18.88 -11.85 -6.48
C GLY A 514 -19.55 -10.60 -7.02
N GLY A 515 -19.02 -10.06 -8.11
CA GLY A 515 -19.27 -8.69 -8.55
C GLY A 515 -18.74 -7.64 -7.57
N ASP A 516 -19.39 -6.48 -7.54
CA ASP A 516 -19.02 -5.31 -6.76
C ASP A 516 -19.54 -5.33 -5.31
N ILE A 517 -20.34 -6.33 -4.95
CA ILE A 517 -20.93 -6.52 -3.62
C ILE A 517 -20.37 -7.76 -2.92
N GLY A 518 -20.20 -8.87 -3.64
CA GLY A 518 -19.73 -10.13 -3.07
C GLY A 518 -18.21 -10.20 -2.89
N HIS A 519 -17.76 -11.22 -2.16
CA HIS A 519 -16.33 -11.53 -1.97
C HIS A 519 -15.77 -12.28 -3.18
N GLY A 520 -14.46 -12.26 -3.34
CA GLY A 520 -13.70 -13.16 -4.21
C GLY A 520 -13.47 -14.52 -3.56
N TRP A 521 -13.28 -15.56 -4.37
CA TRP A 521 -13.07 -16.92 -3.89
C TRP A 521 -12.12 -17.71 -4.79
N LEU A 522 -11.56 -18.76 -4.20
CA LEU A 522 -10.88 -19.85 -4.89
C LEU A 522 -11.73 -21.12 -4.81
N ILE A 523 -11.64 -21.99 -5.82
CA ILE A 523 -12.29 -23.30 -5.79
C ILE A 523 -11.35 -24.33 -5.17
N ILE A 524 -11.71 -24.84 -3.99
CA ILE A 524 -11.01 -25.91 -3.26
C ILE A 524 -11.90 -27.15 -3.25
N GLY A 525 -11.54 -28.17 -4.05
CA GLY A 525 -12.44 -29.28 -4.39
C GLY A 525 -13.73 -28.78 -5.03
N ASP A 526 -14.86 -28.97 -4.33
CA ASP A 526 -16.18 -28.49 -4.76
C ASP A 526 -16.63 -27.20 -4.03
N GLU A 527 -15.79 -26.66 -3.14
CA GLU A 527 -16.13 -25.53 -2.28
C GLU A 527 -15.57 -24.19 -2.82
N LYS A 528 -16.36 -23.12 -2.67
CA LYS A 528 -15.90 -21.75 -2.87
C LYS A 528 -15.34 -21.20 -1.56
N ILE A 529 -14.02 -21.06 -1.48
CA ILE A 529 -13.32 -20.58 -0.28
C ILE A 529 -13.04 -19.09 -0.37
N ASP A 530 -13.54 -18.35 0.61
CA ASP A 530 -13.18 -16.96 0.87
C ASP A 530 -11.89 -16.89 1.69
N THR A 531 -10.83 -16.32 1.11
CA THR A 531 -9.51 -16.24 1.73
C THR A 531 -9.45 -15.28 2.92
N TRP A 532 -10.47 -14.43 3.14
CA TRP A 532 -10.56 -13.59 4.33
C TRP A 532 -10.75 -14.41 5.61
N HIS A 533 -11.34 -15.60 5.51
CA HIS A 533 -11.53 -16.51 6.64
C HIS A 533 -10.26 -17.27 7.05
N LEU A 534 -9.15 -17.09 6.32
CA LEU A 534 -7.85 -17.66 6.70
C LEU A 534 -7.20 -16.88 7.86
N ASN A 535 -7.65 -15.64 8.12
CA ASN A 535 -7.12 -14.80 9.20
C ASN A 535 -7.22 -15.53 10.55
N LYS A 536 -6.08 -15.66 11.25
CA LYS A 536 -5.93 -16.38 12.53
C LYS A 536 -6.15 -17.88 12.49
N VAL A 537 -6.41 -18.47 11.33
CA VAL A 537 -6.66 -19.92 11.17
C VAL A 537 -5.53 -20.61 10.41
N ALA A 538 -4.93 -19.92 9.43
CA ALA A 538 -3.82 -20.44 8.64
C ALA A 538 -2.59 -19.52 8.72
N ARG A 539 -1.40 -20.12 8.69
CA ARG A 539 -0.13 -19.40 8.50
C ARG A 539 0.07 -19.13 7.02
N ILE A 540 -0.10 -17.87 6.61
CA ILE A 540 0.11 -17.46 5.22
C ILE A 540 1.58 -17.09 4.99
N PRO A 541 2.25 -17.68 3.97
CA PRO A 541 3.59 -17.26 3.57
C PRO A 541 3.61 -15.79 3.10
N PRO A 542 4.71 -15.04 3.35
CA PRO A 542 4.76 -13.62 3.03
C PRO A 542 4.68 -13.29 1.53
N VAL A 543 4.99 -14.25 0.65
CA VAL A 543 4.85 -14.09 -0.80
C VAL A 543 3.86 -15.11 -1.32
N VAL A 544 2.77 -14.62 -1.93
CA VAL A 544 1.73 -15.46 -2.54
C VAL A 544 1.61 -15.12 -4.02
N ILE A 545 1.60 -16.13 -4.87
CA ILE A 545 1.41 -16.04 -6.32
C ILE A 545 0.11 -16.75 -6.66
N LEU A 546 -0.84 -16.04 -7.27
CA LEU A 546 -2.15 -16.58 -7.62
C LEU A 546 -2.18 -16.96 -9.10
N SER A 547 -1.99 -18.25 -9.38
CA SER A 547 -2.22 -18.89 -10.68
C SER A 547 -3.71 -19.23 -10.81
N ALA A 548 -4.54 -18.18 -10.81
CA ALA A 548 -6.00 -18.28 -10.83
C ALA A 548 -6.59 -17.00 -11.42
N CYS A 549 -7.74 -17.07 -12.10
CA CYS A 549 -8.41 -15.91 -12.70
C CYS A 549 -9.02 -14.97 -11.64
N LEU A 550 -9.12 -13.67 -11.98
CA LEU A 550 -9.93 -12.67 -11.28
C LEU A 550 -9.72 -12.56 -9.74
N THR A 551 -8.52 -12.88 -9.25
CA THR A 551 -8.22 -12.89 -7.81
C THR A 551 -8.03 -11.49 -7.20
N SER A 552 -7.89 -10.47 -8.06
CA SER A 552 -7.93 -9.05 -7.74
C SER A 552 -8.74 -8.29 -8.81
N ALA A 553 -9.89 -8.84 -9.20
CA ALA A 553 -10.73 -8.39 -10.30
C ALA A 553 -10.94 -6.87 -10.41
N LEU A 554 -10.98 -6.36 -11.65
CA LEU A 554 -11.23 -4.94 -11.95
C LEU A 554 -12.59 -4.46 -11.48
N SER A 555 -13.60 -5.32 -11.63
CA SER A 555 -15.01 -5.03 -11.30
C SER A 555 -15.44 -5.67 -9.97
N GLY A 556 -14.50 -6.31 -9.28
CA GLY A 556 -14.71 -6.91 -7.97
C GLY A 556 -14.86 -5.90 -6.84
N SER A 557 -15.44 -6.37 -5.74
CA SER A 557 -15.43 -5.61 -4.49
C SER A 557 -14.02 -5.56 -3.88
N HIS A 558 -13.86 -4.75 -2.83
CA HIS A 558 -12.65 -4.70 -2.01
C HIS A 558 -12.29 -6.05 -1.38
N ALA A 559 -13.27 -6.94 -1.17
CA ALA A 559 -13.09 -8.26 -0.58
C ALA A 559 -12.55 -9.26 -1.61
N SER A 560 -11.43 -8.94 -2.24
CA SER A 560 -10.76 -9.80 -3.22
C SER A 560 -9.98 -10.93 -2.55
N VAL A 561 -9.68 -11.99 -3.33
CA VAL A 561 -8.83 -13.10 -2.87
C VAL A 561 -7.46 -12.60 -2.43
N ALA A 562 -6.87 -11.68 -3.21
CA ALA A 562 -5.57 -11.10 -2.89
C ALA A 562 -5.58 -10.32 -1.57
N ASN A 563 -6.61 -9.50 -1.32
CA ASN A 563 -6.75 -8.80 -0.06
C ASN A 563 -7.00 -9.75 1.12
N GLY A 564 -7.71 -10.86 0.91
CA GLY A 564 -7.90 -11.88 1.94
C GLY A 564 -6.57 -12.52 2.39
N PHE A 565 -5.67 -12.82 1.45
CA PHE A 565 -4.31 -13.26 1.79
C PHE A 565 -3.49 -12.19 2.51
N MET A 566 -3.56 -10.92 2.07
CA MET A 566 -2.89 -9.80 2.75
C MET A 566 -3.34 -9.66 4.20
N VAL A 567 -4.65 -9.65 4.45
CA VAL A 567 -5.22 -9.58 5.80
C VAL A 567 -4.87 -10.82 6.63
N SER A 568 -4.63 -11.95 5.98
CA SER A 568 -4.27 -13.21 6.63
C SER A 568 -2.76 -13.40 6.87
N GLY A 569 -1.92 -12.45 6.44
CA GLY A 569 -0.49 -12.40 6.79
C GLY A 569 0.49 -12.31 5.62
N ALA A 570 0.02 -12.37 4.37
CA ALA A 570 0.87 -12.13 3.22
C ALA A 570 1.39 -10.68 3.22
N LEU A 571 2.60 -10.48 2.70
CA LEU A 571 3.21 -9.17 2.54
C LEU A 571 3.19 -8.70 1.09
N SER A 572 3.27 -9.64 0.14
CA SER A 572 3.14 -9.38 -1.29
C SER A 572 2.32 -10.50 -1.92
N VAL A 573 1.25 -10.13 -2.61
CA VAL A 573 0.39 -11.04 -3.37
C VAL A 573 0.40 -10.61 -4.83
N ILE A 574 0.71 -11.54 -5.73
CA ILE A 574 0.58 -11.34 -7.17
C ILE A 574 -0.76 -11.94 -7.57
N GLY A 575 -1.74 -11.08 -7.81
CA GLY A 575 -3.10 -11.45 -8.20
C GLY A 575 -3.40 -11.11 -9.66
N THR A 576 -4.57 -11.52 -10.12
CA THR A 576 -5.03 -11.34 -11.50
C THR A 576 -6.20 -10.36 -11.55
N LEU A 577 -6.10 -9.34 -12.40
CA LEU A 577 -7.13 -8.33 -12.64
C LEU A 577 -8.18 -8.81 -13.66
N LEU A 578 -7.77 -9.67 -14.59
CA LEU A 578 -8.58 -10.20 -15.69
C LEU A 578 -8.45 -11.74 -15.75
N PRO A 579 -9.29 -12.44 -16.52
CA PRO A 579 -9.04 -13.82 -16.87
C PRO A 579 -7.70 -13.96 -17.59
N VAL A 580 -6.93 -14.98 -17.23
CA VAL A 580 -5.60 -15.26 -17.79
C VAL A 580 -5.64 -16.51 -18.65
N ASN A 581 -4.79 -16.58 -19.67
CA ASN A 581 -4.58 -17.79 -20.45
C ASN A 581 -3.81 -18.80 -19.59
N ALA A 582 -4.28 -20.05 -19.49
CA ALA A 582 -3.65 -21.04 -18.61
C ALA A 582 -2.19 -21.35 -18.97
N ILE A 583 -1.84 -21.40 -20.27
CA ILE A 583 -0.46 -21.66 -20.72
C ILE A 583 0.41 -20.45 -20.41
N ASP A 584 -0.03 -19.25 -20.77
CA ASP A 584 0.78 -18.05 -20.53
C ASP A 584 0.89 -17.74 -19.02
N SER A 585 -0.13 -18.05 -18.24
CA SER A 585 -0.12 -18.00 -16.77
C SER A 585 0.90 -18.97 -16.17
N ALA A 586 0.87 -20.23 -16.58
CA ALA A 586 1.84 -21.23 -16.14
C ALA A 586 3.28 -20.84 -16.50
N VAL A 587 3.50 -20.28 -17.71
CA VAL A 587 4.81 -19.76 -18.14
C VAL A 587 5.21 -18.55 -17.29
N PHE A 588 4.30 -17.61 -17.03
CA PHE A 588 4.56 -16.44 -16.18
C PHE A 588 5.00 -16.87 -14.77
N VAL A 589 4.24 -17.75 -14.12
CA VAL A 589 4.54 -18.25 -12.77
C VAL A 589 5.86 -19.02 -12.74
N SER A 590 6.10 -19.91 -13.71
CA SER A 590 7.34 -20.68 -13.79
C SER A 590 8.56 -19.80 -14.03
N ARG A 591 8.44 -18.78 -14.89
CA ARG A 591 9.50 -17.78 -15.11
C ARG A 591 9.73 -16.93 -13.87
N LEU A 592 8.69 -16.56 -13.13
CA LEU A 592 8.83 -15.83 -11.88
C LEU A 592 9.58 -16.67 -10.84
N ILE A 593 9.24 -17.95 -10.67
CA ILE A 593 9.98 -18.87 -9.78
C ILE A 593 11.43 -19.00 -10.23
N PHE A 594 11.68 -19.16 -11.53
CA PHE A 594 13.03 -19.17 -12.08
C PHE A 594 13.79 -17.87 -11.76
N ARG A 595 13.15 -16.71 -11.86
CA ARG A 595 13.78 -15.43 -11.46
C ARG A 595 14.03 -15.36 -9.96
N LEU A 596 13.10 -15.78 -9.11
CA LEU A 596 13.31 -15.82 -7.66
C LEU A 596 14.47 -16.75 -7.28
N TYR A 597 14.66 -17.84 -8.04
CA TYR A 597 15.75 -18.79 -7.88
C TYR A 597 17.11 -18.23 -8.34
N ASP A 598 17.17 -17.69 -9.56
CA ASP A 598 18.41 -17.34 -10.25
C ASP A 598 18.90 -15.91 -9.95
N PHE A 599 17.97 -14.96 -9.88
CA PHE A 599 18.30 -13.53 -9.76
C PHE A 599 19.20 -13.19 -8.57
N PRO A 600 19.01 -13.74 -7.35
CA PRO A 600 19.93 -13.47 -6.24
C PRO A 600 21.40 -13.79 -6.55
N SER A 601 21.65 -14.79 -7.40
CA SER A 601 23.02 -15.21 -7.79
C SER A 601 23.59 -14.39 -8.94
N ALA A 602 22.72 -13.76 -9.75
CA ALA A 602 23.09 -12.96 -10.91
C ALA A 602 23.47 -11.50 -10.57
N ILE A 603 23.11 -11.03 -9.36
CA ILE A 603 23.40 -9.67 -8.90
C ILE A 603 24.91 -9.52 -8.58
N PRO A 604 25.55 -8.36 -8.88
CA PRO A 604 26.95 -8.12 -8.55
C PRO A 604 27.28 -8.38 -7.06
N LYS A 605 28.47 -8.91 -6.79
CA LYS A 605 28.90 -9.34 -5.44
C LYS A 605 28.97 -8.22 -4.40
N ASP A 606 28.92 -6.96 -4.84
CA ASP A 606 28.96 -5.78 -3.97
C ASP A 606 27.61 -5.55 -3.25
N TYR A 607 26.52 -6.14 -3.76
CA TYR A 607 25.23 -6.12 -3.07
C TYR A 607 25.19 -7.19 -1.98
N SER A 608 24.67 -6.82 -0.81
CA SER A 608 24.40 -7.76 0.29
C SER A 608 22.92 -8.10 0.41
N HIS A 609 22.05 -7.19 -0.04
CA HIS A 609 20.61 -7.30 0.03
C HIS A 609 19.97 -6.73 -1.23
N VAL A 610 18.83 -7.29 -1.62
CA VAL A 610 17.97 -6.74 -2.67
C VAL A 610 16.52 -6.75 -2.23
N ASN A 611 15.77 -5.75 -2.66
CA ASN A 611 14.37 -5.60 -2.34
C ASN A 611 13.49 -6.44 -3.28
N MET A 612 12.45 -7.10 -2.75
CA MET A 612 11.51 -7.89 -3.57
C MET A 612 10.76 -7.04 -4.60
N ARG A 613 10.50 -5.75 -4.31
CA ARG A 613 9.87 -4.81 -5.25
C ARG A 613 10.72 -4.63 -6.51
N LEU A 614 12.04 -4.45 -6.34
CA LEU A 614 12.98 -4.31 -7.46
C LEU A 614 12.98 -5.60 -8.31
N LEU A 615 13.09 -6.77 -7.66
CA LEU A 615 13.08 -8.07 -8.35
C LEU A 615 11.81 -8.24 -9.20
N LEU A 616 10.64 -7.97 -8.61
CA LEU A 616 9.36 -8.08 -9.30
C LEU A 616 9.22 -7.07 -10.42
N SER A 617 9.71 -5.84 -10.24
CA SER A 617 9.69 -4.80 -11.28
C SER A 617 10.54 -5.19 -12.49
N ILE A 618 11.75 -5.73 -12.27
CA ILE A 618 12.62 -6.24 -13.34
C ILE A 618 11.94 -7.42 -14.05
N PHE A 619 11.37 -8.35 -13.29
CA PHE A 619 10.64 -9.49 -13.86
C PHE A 619 9.47 -9.04 -14.74
N LEU A 620 8.65 -8.09 -14.28
CA LEU A 620 7.52 -7.55 -15.04
C LEU A 620 7.99 -6.88 -16.35
N ARG A 621 9.11 -6.15 -16.35
CA ARG A 621 9.70 -5.56 -17.56
C ARG A 621 10.13 -6.65 -18.56
N MET A 622 10.82 -7.69 -18.10
CA MET A 622 11.22 -8.84 -18.95
C MET A 622 10.02 -9.61 -19.49
N SER A 623 9.00 -9.80 -18.66
CA SER A 623 7.76 -10.47 -19.06
C SER A 623 7.02 -9.65 -20.12
N TYR A 624 6.91 -8.33 -19.93
CA TYR A 624 6.34 -7.42 -20.92
C TYR A 624 7.10 -7.43 -22.26
N ALA A 625 8.44 -7.37 -22.23
CA ALA A 625 9.23 -7.48 -23.45
C ALA A 625 8.96 -8.79 -24.20
N THR A 626 8.76 -9.90 -23.46
CA THR A 626 8.38 -11.19 -24.04
C THR A 626 6.99 -11.14 -24.66
N ASP A 627 6.02 -10.53 -23.98
CA ASP A 627 4.67 -10.36 -24.52
C ASP A 627 4.67 -9.56 -25.82
N LEU A 628 5.52 -8.53 -25.94
CA LEU A 628 5.67 -7.75 -27.15
C LEU A 628 6.22 -8.59 -28.31
N ILE A 629 7.30 -9.33 -28.07
CA ILE A 629 7.91 -10.22 -29.08
C ILE A 629 6.90 -11.26 -29.57
N ARG A 630 6.24 -11.97 -28.64
CA ARG A 630 5.23 -12.99 -28.98
C ARG A 630 4.00 -12.37 -29.65
N GLY A 631 3.63 -11.16 -29.26
CA GLY A 631 2.58 -10.39 -29.92
C GLY A 631 2.91 -10.11 -31.38
N LEU A 632 4.12 -9.64 -31.68
CA LEU A 632 4.59 -9.37 -33.04
C LEU A 632 4.75 -10.65 -33.88
N GLU A 633 5.23 -11.75 -33.28
CA GLU A 633 5.27 -13.08 -33.90
C GLU A 633 3.86 -13.55 -34.29
N ARG A 634 2.86 -13.38 -33.40
CA ARG A 634 1.46 -13.72 -33.68
C ARG A 634 0.85 -12.89 -34.81
N GLU A 635 1.25 -11.63 -34.93
CA GLU A 635 0.84 -10.77 -36.05
C GLU A 635 1.59 -11.09 -37.35
N GLY A 636 2.52 -12.05 -37.35
CA GLY A 636 3.30 -12.46 -38.52
C GLY A 636 4.38 -11.47 -38.92
N LEU A 637 4.77 -10.56 -38.02
CA LEU A 637 5.80 -9.54 -38.26
C LEU A 637 7.21 -10.03 -37.93
N ILE A 638 7.31 -11.10 -37.14
CA ILE A 638 8.57 -11.79 -36.80
C ILE A 638 8.40 -13.26 -37.15
N ALA A 639 9.46 -13.88 -37.67
CA ALA A 639 9.46 -15.30 -37.95
C ALA A 639 9.38 -16.11 -36.65
N LYS A 640 8.69 -17.26 -36.71
CA LYS A 640 8.53 -18.11 -35.54
C LYS A 640 9.90 -18.59 -35.04
N ASP A 641 10.11 -18.53 -33.72
CA ASP A 641 11.32 -19.04 -33.07
C ASP A 641 12.63 -18.39 -33.58
N SER A 642 12.59 -17.15 -34.10
CA SER A 642 13.78 -16.43 -34.62
C SER A 642 14.30 -15.33 -33.71
N TRP A 643 13.81 -15.25 -32.46
CA TRP A 643 13.96 -14.07 -31.59
C TRP A 643 14.66 -14.39 -30.26
N GLN A 644 15.12 -15.63 -30.04
CA GLN A 644 15.65 -16.04 -28.74
C GLN A 644 16.91 -15.26 -28.35
N GLU A 645 17.81 -15.02 -29.30
CA GLU A 645 19.03 -14.23 -29.05
C GLU A 645 18.70 -12.79 -28.65
N ASP A 646 17.79 -12.13 -29.37
CA ASP A 646 17.32 -10.78 -29.04
C ASP A 646 16.59 -10.73 -27.68
N ALA A 647 15.79 -11.75 -27.35
CA ALA A 647 15.15 -11.83 -26.05
C ALA A 647 16.16 -11.99 -24.91
N ILE A 648 17.24 -12.75 -25.11
CA ILE A 648 18.34 -12.87 -24.14
C ILE A 648 19.04 -11.52 -23.97
N ASP A 649 19.32 -10.84 -25.07
CA ASP A 649 20.00 -9.53 -25.10
C ASP A 649 19.16 -8.45 -24.40
N ILE A 650 17.87 -8.34 -24.73
CA ILE A 650 16.92 -7.42 -24.07
C ILE A 650 16.83 -7.72 -22.56
N ASN A 651 16.67 -9.00 -22.19
CA ASN A 651 16.60 -9.38 -20.77
C ASN A 651 17.90 -9.08 -20.02
N THR A 652 19.04 -9.26 -20.67
CA THR A 652 20.36 -8.90 -20.11
C THR A 652 20.44 -7.39 -19.88
N TYR A 653 20.01 -6.59 -20.85
CA TYR A 653 19.97 -5.13 -20.74
C TYR A 653 19.07 -4.65 -19.60
N ILE A 654 17.89 -5.29 -19.41
CA ILE A 654 16.98 -5.01 -18.30
C ILE A 654 17.64 -5.36 -16.95
N ASN A 655 18.31 -6.51 -16.85
CA ASN A 655 19.00 -6.96 -15.63
C ASN A 655 20.18 -6.06 -15.23
N MET A 656 20.76 -5.32 -16.17
CA MET A 656 21.78 -4.29 -15.90
C MET A 656 21.21 -3.01 -15.28
N LEU A 657 19.89 -2.95 -15.03
CA LEU A 657 19.19 -1.80 -14.42
C LEU A 657 19.27 -0.51 -15.24
N ASN A 658 19.42 -0.65 -16.57
CA ASN A 658 19.43 0.49 -17.48
C ASN A 658 18.04 1.17 -17.53
N GLN A 659 18.01 2.49 -17.35
CA GLN A 659 16.77 3.27 -17.25
C GLN A 659 16.04 3.41 -18.58
N ASP A 660 16.77 3.31 -19.69
CA ASP A 660 16.30 3.40 -21.08
C ASP A 660 15.96 2.03 -21.71
N TRP A 661 15.80 0.99 -20.89
CA TRP A 661 15.51 -0.38 -21.35
C TRP A 661 14.33 -0.47 -22.33
N PHE A 662 13.30 0.37 -22.15
CA PHE A 662 12.13 0.34 -23.03
C PHE A 662 12.48 0.87 -24.42
N SER A 663 13.21 1.98 -24.51
CA SER A 663 13.71 2.50 -25.80
C SER A 663 14.61 1.48 -26.48
N TYR A 664 15.52 0.85 -25.74
CA TYR A 664 16.36 -0.24 -26.25
C TYR A 664 15.53 -1.42 -26.78
N THR A 665 14.48 -1.80 -26.05
CA THR A 665 13.55 -2.86 -26.48
C THR A 665 12.87 -2.48 -27.80
N ILE A 666 12.38 -1.25 -27.93
CA ILE A 666 11.75 -0.78 -29.17
C ILE A 666 12.73 -0.78 -30.34
N GLU A 667 13.98 -0.33 -30.15
CA GLU A 667 15.03 -0.38 -31.17
C GLU A 667 15.28 -1.82 -31.66
N LYS A 668 15.31 -2.78 -30.73
CA LYS A 668 15.48 -4.21 -31.05
C LYS A 668 14.30 -4.78 -31.81
N LEU A 669 13.08 -4.45 -31.38
CA LEU A 669 11.87 -4.88 -32.06
C LEU A 669 11.78 -4.30 -33.47
N ALA A 670 12.13 -3.03 -33.66
CA ALA A 670 12.19 -2.37 -34.96
C ALA A 670 13.10 -3.12 -35.94
N LYS A 671 14.30 -3.52 -35.47
CA LYS A 671 15.23 -4.34 -36.27
C LYS A 671 14.69 -5.73 -36.59
N LEU A 672 14.03 -6.38 -35.63
CA LEU A 672 13.44 -7.71 -35.83
C LEU A 672 12.29 -7.71 -36.84
N THR A 673 11.52 -6.64 -36.90
CA THR A 673 10.36 -6.52 -37.80
C THR A 673 10.68 -5.83 -39.13
N ASP A 674 11.88 -5.27 -39.28
CA ASP A 674 12.25 -4.38 -40.39
C ASP A 674 11.29 -3.17 -40.53
N LEU A 675 10.93 -2.57 -39.39
CA LEU A 675 10.02 -1.42 -39.30
C LEU A 675 10.71 -0.25 -38.58
N GLU A 676 10.20 0.96 -38.75
CA GLU A 676 10.62 2.11 -37.95
C GLU A 676 10.08 1.99 -36.50
N GLU A 677 10.80 2.55 -35.51
CA GLU A 677 10.39 2.52 -34.10
C GLU A 677 8.96 3.07 -33.88
N VAL A 678 8.58 4.10 -34.63
CA VAL A 678 7.24 4.70 -34.57
C VAL A 678 6.16 3.72 -35.03
N GLU A 679 6.44 2.90 -36.04
CA GLU A 679 5.51 1.89 -36.55
C GLU A 679 5.33 0.76 -35.52
N VAL A 680 6.42 0.31 -34.90
CA VAL A 680 6.37 -0.66 -33.79
C VAL A 680 5.52 -0.11 -32.65
N LEU A 681 5.74 1.14 -32.24
CA LEU A 681 4.95 1.78 -31.18
C LEU A 681 3.46 1.89 -31.55
N ASN A 682 3.12 2.17 -32.81
CA ASN A 682 1.74 2.18 -33.29
C ASN A 682 1.10 0.79 -33.19
N ILE A 683 1.82 -0.27 -33.59
CA ILE A 683 1.34 -1.65 -33.44
C ILE A 683 1.10 -1.99 -31.98
N ILE A 684 2.01 -1.60 -31.08
CA ILE A 684 1.83 -1.81 -29.64
C ILE A 684 0.58 -1.08 -29.15
N ASP A 685 0.36 0.16 -29.56
CA ASP A 685 -0.83 0.91 -29.15
C ASP A 685 -2.13 0.32 -29.74
N GLU A 686 -2.12 -0.17 -30.98
CA GLU A 686 -3.31 -0.66 -31.68
C GLU A 686 -3.68 -2.10 -31.36
N LYS A 687 -2.69 -2.97 -31.12
CA LYS A 687 -2.90 -4.42 -31.01
C LYS A 687 -2.43 -5.04 -29.69
N LEU A 688 -1.46 -4.42 -29.02
CA LEU A 688 -0.84 -4.93 -27.79
C LEU A 688 -1.00 -3.93 -26.64
N TYR A 689 -2.14 -3.22 -26.60
CA TYR A 689 -2.38 -2.14 -25.66
C TYR A 689 -2.39 -2.62 -24.20
N ILE A 690 -2.95 -3.82 -23.98
CA ILE A 690 -2.84 -4.62 -22.76
C ILE A 690 -2.20 -5.95 -23.17
N THR A 691 -1.27 -6.46 -22.36
CA THR A 691 -0.63 -7.76 -22.58
C THR A 691 -0.97 -8.73 -21.44
N GLU A 692 -0.60 -10.00 -21.58
CA GLU A 692 -0.86 -11.01 -20.56
C GLU A 692 -0.22 -10.65 -19.22
N THR A 693 1.02 -10.15 -19.23
CA THR A 693 1.72 -9.66 -18.02
C THR A 693 0.90 -8.58 -17.30
N MET A 694 0.19 -7.72 -18.05
CA MET A 694 -0.65 -6.67 -17.46
C MET A 694 -1.93 -7.21 -16.81
N CYS A 695 -2.32 -8.46 -17.06
CA CYS A 695 -3.41 -9.11 -16.33
C CYS A 695 -3.03 -9.41 -14.89
N TYR A 696 -1.74 -9.35 -14.53
CA TYR A 696 -1.26 -9.48 -13.16
C TYR A 696 -1.07 -8.12 -12.50
N SER A 697 -1.36 -8.05 -11.21
CA SER A 697 -1.08 -6.89 -10.38
C SER A 697 -0.50 -7.32 -9.06
N GLN A 698 0.43 -6.50 -8.57
CA GLN A 698 1.09 -6.70 -7.30
C GLN A 698 0.34 -5.94 -6.20
N ILE A 699 -0.13 -6.66 -5.20
CA ILE A 699 -0.85 -6.14 -4.03
C ILE A 699 0.01 -6.33 -2.79
N GLY A 700 0.05 -5.32 -1.92
CA GLY A 700 0.80 -5.31 -0.67
C GLY A 700 2.05 -4.44 -0.68
N PHE A 701 2.99 -4.83 0.16
CA PHE A 701 4.25 -4.14 0.45
C PHE A 701 5.44 -5.03 0.08
N PRO A 702 5.70 -5.34 -1.19
CA PRO A 702 6.93 -6.08 -1.55
C PRO A 702 8.20 -5.46 -1.00
N GLU A 703 8.22 -4.13 -0.84
CA GLU A 703 9.35 -3.41 -0.31
C GLU A 703 9.60 -3.64 1.18
N SER A 704 8.65 -4.27 1.88
CA SER A 704 8.87 -4.82 3.22
C SER A 704 9.73 -6.10 3.22
N ILE A 705 9.93 -6.74 2.08
CA ILE A 705 10.67 -7.99 1.95
C ILE A 705 12.07 -7.70 1.41
N SER A 706 13.07 -7.92 2.26
CA SER A 706 14.49 -7.83 1.88
C SER A 706 15.07 -9.23 1.67
N ILE A 707 15.67 -9.46 0.52
CA ILE A 707 16.35 -10.71 0.19
C ILE A 707 17.83 -10.54 0.54
N LYS A 708 18.33 -11.33 1.48
CA LYS A 708 19.75 -11.37 1.85
C LYS A 708 20.50 -12.28 0.88
N LEU A 709 21.47 -11.74 0.15
CA LEU A 709 22.18 -12.45 -0.91
C LEU A 709 23.33 -13.34 -0.39
N LYS A 710 23.81 -13.08 0.82
CA LYS A 710 24.91 -13.81 1.47
C LYS A 710 24.40 -14.42 2.77
N GLU A 711 24.72 -15.68 3.05
CA GLU A 711 24.34 -16.33 4.32
C GLU A 711 25.01 -15.70 5.54
#